data_AF-R1D748-F1
#
_entry.id   AF-R1D748-F1
#
_cell.length_a   1.000
_cell.length_b   1.000
_cell.length_c   1.000
_cell.angle_alpha   90.00
_cell.angle_beta   90.00
_cell.angle_gamma   90.00
#
_symmetry.space_group_name_H-M   'P 1'
#
loop_
_entity.id
_entity.type
_entity.pdbx_description
1 polymer ?
#
loop_
_entity_poly.entity_id
_entity_poly.type
_entity_poly.pdbx_seq_one_letter_code
_entity_poly.pdbx_strand_id
1 'polypeptide(L)'
;MGCFSSRVEAPTEELPGPPAVELDAPTPADTAPPTQPAAALPSATDLGVSEKKLELWRKRGGGDLEPVLASGAVAVLDAQWVISHAEAGGVLTHRQALPKEAFLSFADLVEATDEYHLPVAALSYPWLTKDHPDPRGANLARVARALKALLTSPSIPRLGVFWDFGSLHQHPDPPNGVLRTEEQNALFKQGLSCLGTLYSHEHTCVLRLTSFPDGHKAEDQTEGTNVAKYFDRGWCATENAWAGLTKAGYLSLDLGKMRAGKEYDCDSLRDDCTQGGGRRPPLLPSAFAAELESKSFTNGKDDKPLVKQLYEAAFEEQFGKATALHYANLGWGDAEAAQLAEATDEYHLPVAALSYPWLTKDHPDPRGANLARVARALKALLTSPSIPRLGVFWDFGSLHQHPDPPNGVLRTEEQNALFKQGLSCLGTLYSHEHTCVLRLTSFPDGHKAEDQTEGTNVAKYFDRGWCATENAWAGLTKAGYLSLDLGKMRAGKEYDCDSLRDDCTQGGGRRPPLLPSAFAAELESKSFTNGKDDKPLVKQLYEAAFEEQFGKATALHYANLGWGDAEAAQLAEVLASGAAPRLETLFLRGNKIGDEGCKALAAALKEGAAPRLEYLDPYDNEINDEGWKALAAALKEGAAPSLKARDAPPRHTPLPRPMLIAPPLAEQPELVP
;
A
#
# COMPACT_ATOMS: atom_id res chain seq x y z
N MET A 1 -22.10 15.90 58.72
CA MET A 1 -22.84 17.08 59.21
C MET A 1 -21.88 18.25 59.30
N GLY A 2 -22.35 19.43 58.91
CA GLY A 2 -21.53 20.52 58.39
C GLY A 2 -20.94 21.54 59.38
N CYS A 3 -20.02 22.31 58.79
CA CYS A 3 -19.91 23.78 58.77
C CYS A 3 -19.33 24.59 59.95
N PHE A 4 -18.66 25.68 59.51
CA PHE A 4 -18.30 26.98 60.13
C PHE A 4 -16.95 27.05 60.89
N SER A 5 -16.10 28.10 60.81
CA SER A 5 -16.20 29.45 60.22
C SER A 5 -14.82 30.18 60.15
N SER A 6 -14.68 31.08 59.16
CA SER A 6 -14.05 32.43 59.11
C SER A 6 -12.57 32.74 59.44
N ARG A 7 -11.82 33.08 58.36
CA ARG A 7 -11.04 34.32 58.01
C ARG A 7 -10.54 35.29 59.10
N VAL A 8 -9.25 35.70 59.00
CA VAL A 8 -8.74 37.09 58.76
C VAL A 8 -7.29 37.02 58.16
N GLU A 9 -6.98 37.93 57.23
CA GLU A 9 -5.79 38.07 56.37
C GLU A 9 -4.57 38.77 57.02
N ALA A 10 -3.37 38.53 56.46
CA ALA A 10 -2.28 39.51 56.30
C ALA A 10 -1.38 39.12 55.09
N PRO A 11 -0.73 40.08 54.40
CA PRO A 11 -0.30 39.93 53.01
C PRO A 11 1.16 39.48 52.86
N THR A 12 1.42 38.68 51.83
CA THR A 12 2.78 38.45 51.30
C THR A 12 2.79 38.87 49.83
N GLU A 13 3.66 39.83 49.52
CA GLU A 13 4.03 40.19 48.15
C GLU A 13 4.57 38.95 47.42
N GLU A 14 3.82 38.44 46.46
CA GLU A 14 4.32 37.51 45.45
C GLU A 14 4.95 38.32 44.31
N LEU A 15 6.25 38.12 44.11
CA LEU A 15 6.95 38.48 42.89
C LEU A 15 6.28 37.73 41.71
N PRO A 16 5.96 38.40 40.59
CA PRO A 16 5.34 37.74 39.45
C PRO A 16 6.30 36.72 38.86
N GLY A 17 5.86 35.46 38.82
CA GLY A 17 6.57 34.39 38.12
C GLY A 17 6.76 34.72 36.64
N PRO A 18 7.84 34.22 36.01
CA PRO A 18 8.04 34.43 34.57
C PRO A 18 6.87 33.85 33.78
N PRO A 19 6.46 34.49 32.67
CA PRO A 19 5.26 34.14 31.94
C PRO A 19 5.36 32.72 31.38
N ALA A 20 4.28 31.95 31.52
CA ALA A 20 4.09 30.72 30.77
C ALA A 20 4.15 31.06 29.28
N VAL A 21 5.16 30.56 28.59
CA VAL A 21 5.24 30.64 27.14
C VAL A 21 4.26 29.60 26.59
N GLU A 22 3.08 30.06 26.18
CA GLU A 22 2.18 29.32 25.30
C GLU A 22 2.97 28.99 24.02
N LEU A 23 3.29 27.72 23.85
CA LEU A 23 3.75 27.18 22.57
C LEU A 23 2.49 26.94 21.74
N ASP A 24 2.23 27.82 20.78
CA ASP A 24 1.10 27.70 19.85
C ASP A 24 1.04 26.30 19.23
N ALA A 25 -0.14 25.69 19.31
CA ALA A 25 -0.46 24.47 18.58
C ALA A 25 -0.51 24.78 17.06
N PRO A 26 0.01 23.91 16.19
CA PRO A 26 -0.07 24.11 14.75
C PRO A 26 -1.53 24.04 14.28
N THR A 27 -1.96 25.01 13.48
CA THR A 27 -3.23 24.99 12.77
C THR A 27 -3.20 24.01 11.59
N PRO A 28 -4.35 23.47 11.15
CA PRO A 28 -4.41 22.38 10.15
C PRO A 28 -3.85 22.71 8.77
N ALA A 29 -3.50 23.97 8.48
CA ALA A 29 -3.04 24.45 7.18
C ALA A 29 -1.51 24.31 6.94
N ASP A 30 -0.72 23.99 7.96
CA ASP A 30 0.75 23.86 7.87
C ASP A 30 1.24 22.42 7.59
N THR A 31 0.35 21.53 7.12
CA THR A 31 0.61 20.09 6.95
C THR A 31 0.91 19.64 5.52
N ALA A 32 1.06 20.56 4.57
CA ALA A 32 1.64 20.21 3.27
C ALA A 32 3.18 20.15 3.39
N PRO A 33 3.84 19.05 2.97
CA PRO A 33 5.30 19.05 2.90
C PRO A 33 5.74 20.23 2.00
N PRO A 34 6.71 21.05 2.42
CA PRO A 34 7.20 22.11 1.56
C PRO A 34 7.79 21.47 0.30
N THR A 35 7.10 21.59 -0.82
CA THR A 35 7.66 21.35 -2.14
C THR A 35 8.66 22.47 -2.44
N GLN A 36 9.84 22.36 -1.83
CA GLN A 36 11.03 22.97 -2.40
C GLN A 36 11.30 22.30 -3.76
N PRO A 37 11.72 23.05 -4.79
CA PRO A 37 12.15 22.44 -6.04
C PRO A 37 13.24 21.42 -5.72
N ALA A 38 13.07 20.17 -6.18
CA ALA A 38 14.04 19.11 -5.97
C ALA A 38 15.41 19.61 -6.40
N ALA A 39 16.31 19.83 -5.43
CA ALA A 39 17.70 20.13 -5.74
C ALA A 39 18.20 18.99 -6.62
N ALA A 40 18.87 19.33 -7.73
CA ALA A 40 19.42 18.32 -8.62
C ALA A 40 20.32 17.39 -7.81
N LEU A 41 20.05 16.08 -7.88
CA LEU A 41 20.87 15.07 -7.21
C LEU A 41 22.32 15.19 -7.71
N PRO A 42 23.31 15.06 -6.82
CA PRO A 42 24.70 15.23 -7.21
C PRO A 42 25.13 14.17 -8.24
N SER A 43 25.95 14.60 -9.21
CA SER A 43 26.57 13.72 -10.20
C SER A 43 27.79 13.00 -9.60
N ALA A 44 28.31 11.97 -10.29
CA ALA A 44 29.53 11.29 -9.86
C ALA A 44 30.73 12.24 -9.79
N THR A 45 30.74 13.26 -10.67
CA THR A 45 31.76 14.32 -10.67
C THR A 45 31.64 15.21 -9.44
N ASP A 46 30.42 15.57 -9.02
CA ASP A 46 30.19 16.40 -7.82
C ASP A 46 30.64 15.68 -6.55
N LEU A 47 30.50 14.35 -6.49
CA LEU A 47 30.89 13.51 -5.37
C LEU A 47 32.37 13.06 -5.42
N GLY A 48 33.04 13.21 -6.56
CA GLY A 48 34.41 12.70 -6.74
C GLY A 48 34.51 11.17 -6.75
N VAL A 49 33.46 10.47 -7.20
CA VAL A 49 33.37 9.00 -7.25
C VAL A 49 33.25 8.51 -8.69
N SER A 50 33.45 7.21 -8.92
CA SER A 50 33.24 6.64 -10.26
C SER A 50 31.75 6.53 -10.61
N GLU A 51 31.38 6.78 -11.88
CA GLU A 51 29.99 6.60 -12.37
C GLU A 51 29.46 5.20 -12.06
N LYS A 52 30.30 4.16 -12.26
CA LYS A 52 29.95 2.77 -11.96
C LYS A 52 29.53 2.57 -10.49
N LYS A 53 30.20 3.25 -9.54
CA LYS A 53 29.88 3.16 -8.11
C LYS A 53 28.59 3.89 -7.79
N LEU A 54 28.37 5.08 -8.37
CA LEU A 54 27.13 5.82 -8.18
C LEU A 54 25.92 5.10 -8.81
N GLU A 55 26.09 4.49 -9.99
CA GLU A 55 25.08 3.63 -10.60
C GLU A 55 24.76 2.43 -9.72
N LEU A 56 25.77 1.80 -9.11
CA LEU A 56 25.56 0.68 -8.19
C LEU A 56 24.80 1.11 -6.94
N TRP A 57 25.17 2.24 -6.33
CA TRP A 57 24.45 2.87 -5.23
C TRP A 57 22.96 3.06 -5.57
N ARG A 58 22.66 3.69 -6.70
CA ARG A 58 21.28 3.94 -7.17
C ARG A 58 20.54 2.64 -7.49
N LYS A 59 21.21 1.68 -8.12
CA LYS A 59 20.65 0.35 -8.41
C LYS A 59 20.26 -0.42 -7.15
N ARG A 60 20.92 -0.15 -6.02
CA ARG A 60 20.61 -0.72 -4.70
C ARG A 60 19.61 0.13 -3.91
N GLY A 61 18.90 1.06 -4.55
CA GLY A 61 17.91 1.91 -3.89
C GLY A 61 18.51 3.07 -3.11
N GLY A 62 19.83 3.28 -3.16
CA GLY A 62 20.49 4.39 -2.47
C GLY A 62 19.98 5.78 -2.87
N GLY A 63 19.32 5.88 -4.03
CA GLY A 63 18.57 7.05 -4.50
C GLY A 63 17.61 7.61 -3.44
N ASP A 64 16.96 6.73 -2.66
CA ASP A 64 15.99 7.12 -1.64
C ASP A 64 16.64 7.87 -0.47
N LEU A 65 17.95 7.70 -0.26
CA LEU A 65 18.71 8.34 0.81
C LEU A 65 19.51 9.56 0.33
N GLU A 66 19.71 9.72 -0.99
CA GLU A 66 20.51 10.83 -1.54
C GLU A 66 20.02 12.21 -1.07
N PRO A 67 18.72 12.54 -1.04
CA PRO A 67 18.26 13.88 -0.65
C PRO A 67 18.69 14.29 0.76
N VAL A 68 18.66 13.37 1.72
CA VAL A 68 18.97 13.65 3.13
C VAL A 68 20.46 13.57 3.45
N LEU A 69 21.21 12.77 2.69
CA LEU A 69 22.66 12.70 2.78
C LEU A 69 23.29 13.94 2.13
N ALA A 70 22.79 14.35 0.97
CA ALA A 70 23.31 15.51 0.22
C ALA A 70 23.00 16.84 0.92
N SER A 71 21.81 16.98 1.53
CA SER A 71 21.47 18.19 2.29
C SER A 71 22.19 18.29 3.64
N GLY A 72 22.77 17.18 4.10
CA GLY A 72 23.30 17.06 5.46
C GLY A 72 22.20 16.99 6.53
N ALA A 73 20.94 16.76 6.18
CA ALA A 73 19.88 16.50 7.14
C ALA A 73 20.23 15.29 8.03
N VAL A 74 20.79 14.25 7.42
CA VAL A 74 21.32 13.06 8.11
C VAL A 74 22.83 13.01 7.97
N ALA A 75 23.53 12.86 9.09
CA ALA A 75 24.96 12.53 9.11
C ALA A 75 25.15 11.13 9.70
N VAL A 76 25.81 10.23 8.97
CA VAL A 76 26.08 8.87 9.47
C VAL A 76 27.48 8.80 10.08
N LEU A 77 27.59 8.16 11.24
CA LEU A 77 28.85 8.00 11.97
C LEU A 77 29.72 6.94 11.29
N ASP A 78 31.03 7.15 11.24
CA ASP A 78 31.98 6.12 10.79
C ASP A 78 32.04 5.00 11.84
N ALA A 79 31.68 3.78 11.47
CA ALA A 79 31.74 2.62 12.36
C ALA A 79 33.13 2.45 12.99
N GLN A 80 34.22 2.73 12.26
CA GLN A 80 35.58 2.63 12.77
C GLN A 80 35.89 3.69 13.83
N TRP A 81 35.34 4.89 13.67
CA TRP A 81 35.42 5.94 14.69
C TRP A 81 34.64 5.55 15.94
N VAL A 82 33.41 5.04 15.78
CA VAL A 82 32.56 4.59 16.89
C VAL A 82 33.26 3.50 17.71
N ILE A 83 33.88 2.53 17.04
CA ILE A 83 34.67 1.47 17.70
C ILE A 83 35.82 2.08 18.51
N SER A 84 36.61 2.96 17.90
CA SER A 84 37.79 3.56 18.53
C SER A 84 37.40 4.44 19.74
N HIS A 85 36.30 5.19 19.62
CA HIS A 85 35.78 6.04 20.69
C HIS A 85 35.30 5.20 21.88
N ALA A 86 34.63 4.07 21.61
CA ALA A 86 34.19 3.14 22.65
C ALA A 86 35.36 2.43 23.35
N GLU A 87 36.36 1.97 22.59
CA GLU A 87 37.56 1.32 23.14
C GLU A 87 38.40 2.28 24.01
N ALA A 88 38.34 3.58 23.72
CA ALA A 88 38.93 4.63 24.56
C ALA A 88 38.12 4.94 25.85
N GLY A 89 36.97 4.28 26.07
CA GLY A 89 36.08 4.53 27.21
C GLY A 89 35.24 5.81 27.06
N GLY A 90 35.07 6.29 25.83
CA GLY A 90 34.27 7.47 25.53
C GLY A 90 32.77 7.27 25.73
N VAL A 91 32.04 8.38 25.76
CA VAL A 91 30.58 8.43 25.70
C VAL A 91 30.19 9.25 24.46
N LEU A 92 29.16 8.82 23.74
CA LEU A 92 28.71 9.52 22.54
C LEU A 92 28.05 10.85 22.94
N THR A 93 28.48 11.95 22.32
CA THR A 93 27.85 13.28 22.48
C THR A 93 26.89 13.57 21.32
N HIS A 94 26.08 14.61 21.46
CA HIS A 94 25.15 15.02 20.41
C HIS A 94 25.90 15.47 19.14
N ARG A 95 25.26 15.33 17.98
CA ARG A 95 25.85 15.59 16.64
C ARG A 95 26.76 16.83 16.56
N GLN A 96 26.30 17.98 17.06
CA GLN A 96 27.02 19.25 16.94
C GLN A 96 28.35 19.30 17.73
N ALA A 97 28.52 18.44 18.73
CA ALA A 97 29.74 18.36 19.54
C ALA A 97 30.73 17.31 19.02
N LEU A 98 30.36 16.52 18.01
CA LEU A 98 31.22 15.49 17.44
C LEU A 98 32.23 16.10 16.44
N PRO A 99 33.46 15.57 16.41
CA PRO A 99 34.47 16.01 15.46
C PRO A 99 34.09 15.60 14.02
N LYS A 100 34.62 16.28 13.00
CA LYS A 100 34.28 15.99 11.59
C LYS A 100 34.65 14.58 11.18
N GLU A 101 35.74 14.05 11.75
CA GLU A 101 36.28 12.72 11.53
C GLU A 101 35.36 11.61 12.08
N ALA A 102 34.34 11.96 12.87
CA ALA A 102 33.33 11.02 13.35
C ALA A 102 32.35 10.58 12.26
N PHE A 103 32.31 11.26 11.11
CA PHE A 103 31.28 11.07 10.08
C PHE A 103 31.85 10.55 8.77
N LEU A 104 31.06 9.72 8.08
CA LEU A 104 31.30 9.41 6.68
C LEU A 104 30.69 10.47 5.77
N SER A 105 31.40 10.80 4.69
CA SER A 105 30.82 11.58 3.60
C SER A 105 29.89 10.73 2.75
N PHE A 106 29.04 11.37 1.95
CA PHE A 106 28.21 10.66 0.98
C PHE A 106 29.08 9.90 -0.05
N ALA A 107 30.20 10.48 -0.48
CA ALA A 107 31.15 9.81 -1.37
C ALA A 107 31.71 8.51 -0.75
N ASP A 108 32.03 8.52 0.55
CA ASP A 108 32.52 7.33 1.26
C ASP A 108 31.50 6.18 1.23
N LEU A 109 30.20 6.49 1.34
CA LEU A 109 29.13 5.50 1.26
C LEU A 109 28.98 4.94 -0.15
N VAL A 110 29.03 5.80 -1.18
CA VAL A 110 28.96 5.37 -2.58
C VAL A 110 30.14 4.43 -2.90
N GLU A 111 31.35 4.79 -2.48
CA GLU A 111 32.54 3.96 -2.69
C GLU A 111 32.49 2.64 -1.91
N ALA A 112 31.94 2.66 -0.69
CA ALA A 112 31.80 1.46 0.13
C ALA A 112 30.67 0.51 -0.33
N THR A 113 29.85 0.91 -1.30
CA THR A 113 28.71 0.10 -1.76
C THR A 113 29.17 -1.14 -2.50
N ASP A 114 28.56 -2.27 -2.15
CA ASP A 114 28.80 -3.58 -2.74
C ASP A 114 27.63 -4.05 -3.62
N GLU A 115 27.72 -5.27 -4.12
CA GLU A 115 26.70 -5.84 -5.00
C GLU A 115 25.42 -6.26 -4.27
N TYR A 116 25.30 -6.18 -2.95
CA TYR A 116 24.18 -6.77 -2.22
C TYR A 116 23.51 -5.81 -1.22
N HIS A 117 24.24 -4.82 -0.70
CA HIS A 117 23.83 -4.02 0.44
C HIS A 117 24.28 -2.55 0.29
N LEU A 118 23.54 -1.66 0.94
CA LEU A 118 24.02 -0.29 1.18
C LEU A 118 24.86 -0.31 2.47
N PRO A 119 25.99 0.44 2.52
CA PRO A 119 26.86 0.51 3.68
C PRO A 119 26.30 1.46 4.75
N VAL A 120 25.02 1.28 5.10
CA VAL A 120 24.29 2.09 6.09
C VAL A 120 23.57 1.18 7.08
N ALA A 121 23.84 1.39 8.37
CA ALA A 121 23.17 0.73 9.48
C ALA A 121 22.38 1.76 10.32
N ALA A 122 21.12 1.50 10.64
CA ALA A 122 20.32 2.30 11.55
C ALA A 122 20.23 1.63 12.93
N LEU A 123 20.45 2.41 14.01
CA LEU A 123 20.41 1.92 15.38
C LEU A 123 19.06 2.26 16.03
N SER A 124 18.32 1.23 16.43
CA SER A 124 17.11 1.36 17.24
C SER A 124 17.37 0.97 18.68
N TYR A 125 17.07 1.87 19.63
CA TYR A 125 17.47 1.70 21.02
C TYR A 125 16.61 2.50 22.01
N PRO A 126 16.49 2.04 23.26
CA PRO A 126 15.78 2.79 24.29
C PRO A 126 16.68 3.91 24.85
N TRP A 127 16.16 5.14 24.89
CA TRP A 127 16.79 6.21 25.66
C TRP A 127 16.80 5.84 27.15
N LEU A 128 18.00 5.87 27.76
CA LEU A 128 18.18 5.52 29.16
C LEU A 128 17.73 6.65 30.09
N THR A 129 18.04 7.92 29.81
CA THR A 129 17.54 9.05 30.62
C THR A 129 16.81 10.07 29.75
N LYS A 130 16.22 11.10 30.35
CA LYS A 130 15.57 12.20 29.60
C LYS A 130 16.58 13.01 28.78
N ASP A 131 17.77 13.22 29.33
CA ASP A 131 18.76 14.12 28.75
C ASP A 131 19.82 13.41 27.91
N HIS A 132 20.00 12.10 28.11
CA HIS A 132 21.05 11.35 27.43
C HIS A 132 20.64 9.90 27.11
N PRO A 133 20.85 9.43 25.87
CA PRO A 133 20.49 8.08 25.48
C PRO A 133 21.32 6.99 26.15
N ASP A 134 22.62 7.22 26.37
CA ASP A 134 23.55 6.27 26.98
C ASP A 134 24.63 6.94 27.85
N PRO A 135 24.27 7.47 29.05
CA PRO A 135 25.17 8.34 29.82
C PRO A 135 26.43 7.65 30.34
N ARG A 136 26.47 6.31 30.34
CA ARG A 136 27.61 5.51 30.80
C ARG A 136 28.39 4.86 29.65
N GLY A 137 27.98 5.05 28.39
CA GLY A 137 28.62 4.44 27.22
C GLY A 137 28.45 2.92 27.12
N ALA A 138 27.50 2.32 27.84
CA ALA A 138 27.35 0.87 27.89
C ALA A 138 26.72 0.31 26.61
N ASN A 139 25.73 1.02 26.05
CA ASN A 139 25.18 0.69 24.74
C ASN A 139 26.21 0.96 23.63
N LEU A 140 26.97 2.05 23.74
CA LEU A 140 28.07 2.36 22.83
C LEU A 140 29.10 1.22 22.78
N ALA A 141 29.53 0.70 23.93
CA ALA A 141 30.46 -0.45 23.99
C ALA A 141 29.87 -1.72 23.34
N ARG A 142 28.57 -1.98 23.54
CA ARG A 142 27.88 -3.12 22.91
C ARG A 142 27.78 -2.96 21.40
N VAL A 143 27.40 -1.76 20.91
CA VAL A 143 27.33 -1.43 19.48
C VAL A 143 28.71 -1.53 18.84
N ALA A 144 29.76 -1.00 19.48
CA ALA A 144 31.13 -1.08 18.99
C ALA A 144 31.59 -2.54 18.78
N ARG A 145 31.27 -3.45 19.72
CA ARG A 145 31.56 -4.88 19.55
C ARG A 145 30.84 -5.47 18.32
N ALA A 146 29.59 -5.10 18.09
CA ALA A 146 28.83 -5.56 16.92
C ALA A 146 29.38 -4.99 15.61
N LEU A 147 29.72 -3.70 15.59
CA LEU A 147 30.33 -3.05 14.41
C LEU A 147 31.68 -3.68 14.06
N LYS A 148 32.52 -3.96 15.06
CA LYS A 148 33.80 -4.66 14.89
C LYS A 148 33.60 -6.03 14.25
N ALA A 149 32.59 -6.78 14.69
CA ALA A 149 32.23 -8.07 14.10
C ALA A 149 31.72 -7.92 12.66
N LEU A 150 30.86 -6.94 12.36
CA LEU A 150 30.36 -6.69 10.99
C LEU A 150 31.50 -6.38 10.01
N LEU A 151 32.47 -5.55 10.41
CA LEU A 151 33.64 -5.17 9.60
C LEU A 151 34.64 -6.31 9.37
N THR A 152 34.46 -7.48 10.00
CA THR A 152 35.24 -8.68 9.65
C THR A 152 34.84 -9.27 8.28
N SER A 153 33.64 -8.93 7.79
CA SER A 153 33.17 -9.38 6.49
C SER A 153 33.84 -8.58 5.36
N PRO A 154 34.42 -9.24 4.34
CA PRO A 154 35.00 -8.55 3.19
C PRO A 154 33.95 -7.80 2.36
N SER A 155 32.66 -8.14 2.50
CA SER A 155 31.54 -7.46 1.85
C SER A 155 31.16 -6.14 2.53
N ILE A 156 31.69 -5.85 3.72
CA ILE A 156 31.40 -4.63 4.48
C ILE A 156 32.74 -3.89 4.73
N PRO A 157 33.36 -3.31 3.71
CA PRO A 157 34.66 -2.65 3.85
C PRO A 157 34.59 -1.38 4.70
N ARG A 158 33.42 -0.74 4.73
CA ARG A 158 33.11 0.45 5.54
C ARG A 158 31.62 0.49 5.82
N LEU A 159 31.22 1.09 6.94
CA LEU A 159 29.83 1.13 7.38
C LEU A 159 29.52 2.48 8.03
N GLY A 160 28.51 3.17 7.52
CA GLY A 160 27.92 4.34 8.16
C GLY A 160 26.85 3.94 9.15
N VAL A 161 26.83 4.55 10.33
CA VAL A 161 25.86 4.27 11.38
C VAL A 161 24.96 5.49 11.59
N PHE A 162 23.68 5.35 11.24
CA PHE A 162 22.64 6.25 11.66
C PHE A 162 22.31 5.97 13.13
N TRP A 163 22.69 6.91 13.99
CA TRP A 163 22.38 6.93 15.40
C TRP A 163 21.75 8.29 15.69
N ASP A 164 20.41 8.38 15.71
CA ASP A 164 19.63 9.63 15.81
C ASP A 164 20.26 10.76 16.67
N PHE A 165 20.78 10.47 17.87
CA PHE A 165 21.43 11.42 18.76
C PHE A 165 22.71 12.04 18.19
N GLY A 166 23.53 11.22 17.49
CA GLY A 166 24.73 11.65 16.77
C GLY A 166 24.48 12.03 15.32
N SER A 167 23.35 11.64 14.73
CA SER A 167 23.06 11.74 13.29
C SER A 167 22.10 12.86 12.91
N LEU A 168 21.22 13.27 13.82
CA LEU A 168 20.31 14.39 13.65
C LEU A 168 20.74 15.58 14.52
N HIS A 169 20.41 16.79 14.10
CA HIS A 169 20.64 17.98 14.93
C HIS A 169 19.81 17.89 16.22
N GLN A 170 20.49 17.96 17.37
CA GLN A 170 19.85 17.96 18.68
C GLN A 170 19.68 19.38 19.22
N HIS A 171 18.87 19.56 20.26
CA HIS A 171 18.95 20.79 21.06
C HIS A 171 20.26 20.77 21.86
N PRO A 172 21.19 21.74 21.70
CA PRO A 172 22.52 21.65 22.30
C PRO A 172 22.52 21.70 23.83
N ASP A 173 21.68 22.54 24.43
CA ASP A 173 21.54 22.66 25.88
C ASP A 173 20.14 23.18 26.27
N PRO A 174 19.09 22.34 26.11
CA PRO A 174 17.73 22.73 26.43
C PRO A 174 17.50 23.16 27.89
N PRO A 175 18.15 22.56 28.92
CA PRO A 175 18.06 23.06 30.31
C PRO A 175 18.48 24.52 30.47
N ASN A 176 19.46 24.98 29.68
CA ASN A 176 19.92 26.37 29.68
C ASN A 176 19.33 27.21 28.54
N GLY A 177 18.27 26.72 27.88
CA GLY A 177 17.56 27.44 26.82
C GLY A 177 18.27 27.49 25.46
N VAL A 178 19.36 26.75 25.27
CA VAL A 178 20.06 26.68 23.98
C VAL A 178 19.38 25.64 23.09
N LEU A 179 18.60 26.13 22.14
CA LEU A 179 17.84 25.33 21.19
C LEU A 179 18.50 25.31 19.80
N ARG A 180 17.94 24.51 18.89
CA ARG A 180 18.36 24.46 17.48
C ARG A 180 18.09 25.79 16.79
N THR A 181 18.97 26.18 15.86
CA THR A 181 18.68 27.29 14.94
C THR A 181 17.54 26.92 13.98
N GLU A 182 16.99 27.90 13.26
CA GLU A 182 15.93 27.66 12.26
C GLU A 182 16.41 26.69 11.17
N GLU A 183 17.65 26.87 10.68
CA GLU A 183 18.26 25.99 9.68
C GLU A 183 18.45 24.56 10.22
N GLN A 184 18.94 24.44 11.46
CA GLN A 184 19.08 23.13 12.12
C GLN A 184 17.73 22.45 12.34
N ASN A 185 16.68 23.24 12.62
CA ASN A 185 15.33 22.72 12.79
C ASN A 185 14.74 22.25 11.44
N ALA A 186 14.99 22.96 10.34
CA ALA A 186 14.63 22.53 9.00
C ALA A 186 15.32 21.22 8.61
N LEU A 187 16.63 21.13 8.81
CA LEU A 187 17.41 19.91 8.56
C LEU A 187 16.95 18.75 9.44
N PHE A 188 16.61 19.01 10.71
CA PHE A 188 16.06 17.96 11.57
C PHE A 188 14.70 17.46 11.08
N LYS A 189 13.78 18.35 10.68
CA LYS A 189 12.48 17.94 10.14
C LYS A 189 12.65 17.11 8.86
N GLN A 190 13.58 17.50 7.99
CA GLN A 190 13.94 16.74 6.80
C GLN A 190 14.56 15.37 7.16
N GLY A 191 15.40 15.30 8.18
CA GLY A 191 15.94 14.03 8.66
C GLY A 191 14.87 13.14 9.29
N LEU A 192 13.90 13.73 10.00
CA LEU A 192 12.80 13.00 10.61
C LEU A 192 11.88 12.35 9.57
N SER A 193 11.65 13.02 8.43
CA SER A 193 10.81 12.49 7.36
C SER A 193 11.40 11.25 6.66
N CYS A 194 12.71 11.00 6.77
CA CYS A 194 13.36 9.85 6.14
C CYS A 194 13.58 8.65 7.08
N LEU A 195 13.16 8.74 8.35
CA LEU A 195 13.34 7.63 9.30
C LEU A 195 12.70 6.34 8.80
N GLY A 196 11.48 6.43 8.27
CA GLY A 196 10.79 5.30 7.66
C GLY A 196 11.67 4.57 6.66
N THR A 197 12.20 5.30 5.67
CA THR A 197 13.14 4.79 4.67
C THR A 197 14.39 4.18 5.30
N LEU A 198 15.09 4.87 6.21
CA LEU A 198 16.32 4.35 6.82
C LEU A 198 16.13 2.98 7.49
N TYR A 199 15.03 2.81 8.24
CA TYR A 199 14.75 1.58 8.96
C TYR A 199 14.13 0.49 8.07
N SER A 200 13.29 0.84 7.10
CA SER A 200 12.59 -0.17 6.28
C SER A 200 13.32 -0.55 4.99
N HIS A 201 14.19 0.31 4.44
CA HIS A 201 14.85 0.10 3.14
C HIS A 201 15.52 -1.26 3.00
N GLU A 202 15.22 -1.99 1.92
CA GLU A 202 15.57 -3.41 1.74
C GLU A 202 17.06 -3.72 1.99
N HIS A 203 17.95 -2.82 1.56
CA HIS A 203 19.39 -3.00 1.59
C HIS A 203 20.14 -2.27 2.74
N THR A 204 19.45 -1.59 3.66
CA THR A 204 20.08 -1.05 4.88
C THR A 204 20.10 -2.10 5.98
N CYS A 205 21.03 -1.99 6.93
CA CYS A 205 21.05 -2.81 8.13
C CYS A 205 20.33 -2.10 9.29
N VAL A 206 19.66 -2.84 10.18
CA VAL A 206 19.09 -2.33 11.42
C VAL A 206 19.67 -3.09 12.59
N LEU A 207 20.20 -2.35 13.56
CA LEU A 207 20.75 -2.86 14.82
C LEU A 207 19.79 -2.49 15.95
N ARG A 208 19.26 -3.48 16.67
CA ARG A 208 18.26 -3.27 17.73
C ARG A 208 18.85 -3.60 19.09
N LEU A 209 18.71 -2.68 20.05
CA LEU A 209 19.08 -2.89 21.44
C LEU A 209 17.82 -3.23 22.26
N THR A 210 17.31 -4.45 22.11
CA THR A 210 16.05 -4.88 22.74
C THR A 210 16.14 -5.14 24.25
N SER A 211 17.36 -5.26 24.78
CA SER A 211 17.65 -5.47 26.20
C SER A 211 18.53 -4.36 26.76
N PHE A 212 18.34 -4.04 28.05
CA PHE A 212 19.19 -3.08 28.75
C PHE A 212 20.66 -3.54 28.80
N PRO A 213 21.62 -2.61 28.92
CA PRO A 213 23.02 -2.95 29.16
C PRO A 213 23.21 -3.71 30.48
N ASP A 214 24.24 -4.57 30.55
CA ASP A 214 24.54 -5.36 31.75
C ASP A 214 24.77 -4.44 32.96
N GLY A 215 24.20 -4.78 34.11
CA GLY A 215 24.26 -3.95 35.32
C GLY A 215 23.27 -2.77 35.37
N HIS A 216 22.42 -2.59 34.35
CA HIS A 216 21.28 -1.68 34.41
C HIS A 216 19.98 -2.49 34.69
N LYS A 217 19.65 -2.70 35.97
CA LYS A 217 18.33 -3.23 36.35
C LYS A 217 17.32 -2.08 36.40
N ALA A 218 16.07 -2.36 36.06
CA ALA A 218 14.98 -1.37 36.16
C ALA A 218 14.79 -0.85 37.60
N GLU A 219 15.10 -1.69 38.59
CA GLU A 219 14.99 -1.42 40.03
C GLU A 219 16.07 -0.45 40.55
N ASP A 220 17.21 -0.33 39.84
CA ASP A 220 18.38 0.44 40.28
C ASP A 220 18.41 1.87 39.67
N GLN A 221 17.37 2.26 38.94
CA GLN A 221 17.33 3.52 38.19
C GLN A 221 16.76 4.68 39.02
N THR A 222 17.37 5.86 38.88
CA THR A 222 16.98 7.09 39.57
C THR A 222 15.55 7.52 39.18
N GLU A 223 14.87 8.25 40.07
CA GLU A 223 13.54 8.80 39.82
C GLU A 223 13.51 9.60 38.50
N GLY A 224 12.59 9.25 37.59
CA GLY A 224 12.48 9.86 36.24
C GLY A 224 13.10 9.07 35.08
N THR A 225 13.71 7.91 35.34
CA THR A 225 14.27 7.05 34.28
C THR A 225 13.16 6.21 33.62
N ASN A 226 13.05 6.25 32.28
CA ASN A 226 12.08 5.43 31.58
C ASN A 226 12.52 3.97 31.64
N VAL A 227 11.81 3.14 32.42
CA VAL A 227 12.07 1.70 32.61
C VAL A 227 11.25 0.81 31.67
N ALA A 228 10.45 1.39 30.77
CA ALA A 228 9.64 0.63 29.83
C ALA A 228 10.53 -0.29 28.98
N LYS A 229 10.05 -1.51 28.70
CA LYS A 229 10.74 -2.45 27.83
C LYS A 229 10.75 -1.90 26.40
N TYR A 230 11.68 -2.39 25.59
CA TYR A 230 11.87 -1.94 24.21
C TYR A 230 10.56 -1.88 23.40
N PHE A 231 9.74 -2.95 23.41
CA PHE A 231 8.50 -3.02 22.64
C PHE A 231 7.31 -2.21 23.20
N ASP A 232 7.46 -1.64 24.41
CA ASP A 232 6.45 -0.79 25.05
C ASP A 232 6.69 0.71 24.78
N ARG A 233 7.78 1.03 24.09
CA ARG A 233 8.16 2.38 23.67
C ARG A 233 7.71 2.64 22.24
N GLY A 234 7.03 3.75 22.01
CA GLY A 234 6.45 4.11 20.72
C GLY A 234 7.48 4.11 19.59
N TRP A 235 8.58 4.85 19.75
CA TRP A 235 9.64 4.91 18.74
C TRP A 235 10.32 3.56 18.50
N CYS A 236 10.75 2.85 19.55
CA CYS A 236 11.38 1.53 19.40
C CYS A 236 10.44 0.50 18.74
N ALA A 237 9.15 0.51 19.09
CA ALA A 237 8.15 -0.36 18.46
C ALA A 237 7.97 -0.01 16.96
N THR A 238 7.98 1.28 16.62
CA THR A 238 7.89 1.78 15.24
C THR A 238 9.11 1.37 14.41
N GLU A 239 10.31 1.61 14.92
CA GLU A 239 11.57 1.23 14.26
C GLU A 239 11.66 -0.27 14.04
N ASN A 240 11.21 -1.07 15.01
CA ASN A 240 11.10 -2.51 14.86
C ASN A 240 10.08 -2.91 13.78
N ALA A 241 8.93 -2.22 13.72
CA ALA A 241 7.91 -2.47 12.71
C ALA A 241 8.41 -2.12 11.30
N TRP A 242 9.11 -0.99 11.13
CA TRP A 242 9.77 -0.62 9.87
C TRP A 242 10.80 -1.65 9.44
N ALA A 243 11.68 -2.08 10.36
CA ALA A 243 12.67 -3.12 10.07
C ALA A 243 12.04 -4.47 9.73
N GLY A 244 10.78 -4.69 10.13
CA GLY A 244 9.99 -5.88 9.82
C GLY A 244 9.48 -5.92 8.38
N LEU A 245 9.29 -4.76 7.72
CA LEU A 245 8.59 -4.62 6.45
C LEU A 245 9.20 -5.48 5.32
N THR A 246 10.38 -5.18 4.81
CA THR A 246 10.91 -5.84 3.59
C THR A 246 12.22 -6.60 3.82
N LYS A 247 12.93 -6.23 4.87
CA LYS A 247 14.33 -6.56 5.08
C LYS A 247 14.63 -8.06 5.17
N ALA A 248 15.82 -8.48 4.78
CA ALA A 248 16.30 -9.83 5.07
C ALA A 248 16.71 -9.98 6.56
N GLY A 249 16.64 -11.21 7.10
CA GLY A 249 16.97 -11.47 8.50
C GLY A 249 18.38 -11.03 8.90
N TYR A 250 19.37 -11.29 8.04
CA TYR A 250 20.79 -10.95 8.28
C TYR A 250 21.10 -9.44 8.23
N LEU A 251 20.11 -8.60 7.89
CA LEU A 251 20.16 -7.14 7.94
C LEU A 251 19.33 -6.56 9.10
N SER A 252 18.76 -7.39 9.97
CA SER A 252 17.96 -6.94 11.11
C SER A 252 18.41 -7.65 12.38
N LEU A 253 19.46 -7.11 13.00
CA LEU A 253 20.19 -7.76 14.09
C LEU A 253 19.69 -7.28 15.45
N ASP A 254 19.29 -8.20 16.31
CA ASP A 254 18.96 -7.93 17.70
C ASP A 254 20.19 -8.10 18.59
N LEU A 255 20.89 -6.98 18.84
CA LEU A 255 22.08 -6.92 19.67
C LEU A 255 21.79 -7.20 21.15
N GLY A 256 20.51 -7.19 21.56
CA GLY A 256 20.10 -7.61 22.90
C GLY A 256 20.36 -9.09 23.18
N LYS A 257 20.60 -9.89 22.13
CA LYS A 257 20.92 -11.32 22.19
C LYS A 257 22.41 -11.64 22.21
N MET A 258 23.27 -10.62 22.09
CA MET A 258 24.71 -10.81 22.18
C MET A 258 25.10 -11.39 23.55
N ARG A 259 25.96 -12.41 23.54
CA ARG A 259 26.43 -13.06 24.75
C ARG A 259 27.57 -12.27 25.38
N ALA A 260 27.52 -12.14 26.70
CA ALA A 260 28.60 -11.54 27.47
C ALA A 260 29.91 -12.34 27.29
N GLY A 261 31.04 -11.64 27.10
CA GLY A 261 32.37 -12.25 26.96
C GLY A 261 32.65 -13.01 25.66
N LYS A 262 31.66 -13.19 24.77
CA LYS A 262 31.88 -13.81 23.44
C LYS A 262 32.48 -12.81 22.46
N GLU A 263 33.54 -13.21 21.78
CA GLU A 263 34.02 -12.54 20.56
C GLU A 263 33.19 -12.98 19.36
N TYR A 264 32.92 -12.04 18.47
CA TYR A 264 32.04 -12.23 17.32
C TYR A 264 32.79 -11.88 16.04
N ASP A 265 32.62 -12.70 15.02
CA ASP A 265 32.78 -12.34 13.62
C ASP A 265 31.39 -12.02 13.01
N CYS A 266 31.35 -11.64 11.73
CA CYS A 266 30.10 -11.22 11.08
C CYS A 266 29.03 -12.32 11.09
N ASP A 267 29.44 -13.56 10.81
CA ASP A 267 28.53 -14.69 10.68
C ASP A 267 28.00 -15.14 12.05
N SER A 268 28.87 -15.32 13.04
CA SER A 268 28.46 -15.69 14.40
C SER A 268 27.63 -14.60 15.08
N LEU A 269 27.81 -13.32 14.72
CA LEU A 269 26.95 -12.23 15.17
C LEU A 269 25.56 -12.36 14.55
N ARG A 270 25.49 -12.56 13.23
CA ARG A 270 24.22 -12.77 12.52
C ARG A 270 23.48 -13.99 13.06
N ASP A 271 24.18 -15.07 13.33
CA ASP A 271 23.60 -16.29 13.89
C ASP A 271 22.97 -16.02 15.25
N ASP A 272 23.67 -15.42 16.21
CA ASP A 272 23.07 -15.18 17.54
C ASP A 272 21.98 -14.10 17.51
N CYS A 273 22.17 -13.03 16.73
CA CYS A 273 21.32 -11.84 16.76
C CYS A 273 20.07 -11.95 15.86
N THR A 274 19.91 -13.00 15.07
CA THR A 274 18.70 -13.23 14.24
C THR A 274 17.77 -14.30 14.79
N GLN A 275 18.21 -15.11 15.75
CA GLN A 275 17.45 -16.25 16.29
C GLN A 275 16.32 -15.81 17.22
N GLY A 276 15.21 -16.57 17.25
CA GLY A 276 14.16 -16.42 18.27
C GLY A 276 13.17 -15.27 18.05
N GLY A 277 12.56 -15.15 16.86
CA GLY A 277 11.21 -14.58 16.69
C GLY A 277 11.04 -13.07 16.91
N GLY A 278 12.08 -12.25 16.79
CA GLY A 278 11.98 -10.79 16.99
C GLY A 278 11.39 -10.01 15.82
N ARG A 279 11.32 -10.60 14.62
CA ARG A 279 10.71 -9.98 13.44
C ARG A 279 9.28 -10.47 13.32
N ARG A 280 8.34 -9.53 13.37
CA ARG A 280 6.91 -9.78 13.16
C ARG A 280 6.55 -9.52 11.68
N PRO A 281 5.44 -10.10 11.20
CA PRO A 281 4.91 -9.71 9.91
C PRO A 281 4.61 -8.20 9.86
N PRO A 282 4.56 -7.61 8.66
CA PRO A 282 4.09 -6.24 8.47
C PRO A 282 2.67 -6.07 9.02
N LEU A 283 2.34 -4.88 9.51
CA LEU A 283 1.00 -4.51 9.96
C LEU A 283 0.41 -3.53 8.95
N LEU A 284 -0.88 -3.66 8.64
CA LEU A 284 -1.59 -2.58 7.95
C LEU A 284 -1.48 -1.27 8.77
N PRO A 285 -1.45 -0.10 8.12
CA PRO A 285 -1.37 1.19 8.82
C PRO A 285 -2.42 1.35 9.93
N SER A 286 -3.65 0.85 9.72
CA SER A 286 -4.72 0.85 10.72
C SER A 286 -4.42 -0.04 11.93
N ALA A 287 -3.91 -1.25 11.71
CA ALA A 287 -3.54 -2.18 12.78
C ALA A 287 -2.34 -1.66 13.59
N PHE A 288 -1.34 -1.10 12.91
CA PHE A 288 -0.22 -0.42 13.55
C PHE A 288 -0.70 0.78 14.40
N ALA A 289 -1.60 1.60 13.85
CA ALA A 289 -2.17 2.74 14.57
C ALA A 289 -2.89 2.30 15.86
N ALA A 290 -3.60 1.18 15.83
CA ALA A 290 -4.24 0.60 17.01
C ALA A 290 -3.22 0.07 18.03
N GLU A 291 -2.16 -0.61 17.59
CA GLU A 291 -1.09 -1.07 18.50
C GLU A 291 -0.38 0.12 19.17
N LEU A 292 -0.13 1.19 18.42
CA LEU A 292 0.56 2.38 18.88
C LEU A 292 -0.17 3.08 20.04
N GLU A 293 -1.49 2.92 20.15
CA GLU A 293 -2.27 3.52 21.24
C GLU A 293 -1.83 3.05 22.63
N SER A 294 -1.35 1.81 22.73
CA SER A 294 -0.87 1.20 23.97
C SER A 294 0.57 1.60 24.34
N LYS A 295 1.29 2.31 23.47
CA LYS A 295 2.73 2.57 23.62
C LYS A 295 2.99 3.91 24.31
N SER A 296 4.16 4.00 24.96
CA SER A 296 4.61 5.18 25.69
C SER A 296 5.70 5.97 24.95
N PHE A 297 5.70 7.29 25.06
CA PHE A 297 6.71 8.19 24.47
C PHE A 297 7.47 8.94 25.57
N THR A 298 8.80 9.03 25.42
CA THR A 298 9.70 9.56 26.46
C THR A 298 9.59 11.08 26.65
N ASN A 299 9.15 11.83 25.65
CA ASN A 299 9.13 13.30 25.67
C ASN A 299 7.85 13.90 26.30
N GLY A 300 6.88 13.07 26.73
CA GLY A 300 5.59 13.52 27.27
C GLY A 300 4.66 14.19 26.26
N LYS A 301 5.05 14.27 24.98
CA LYS A 301 4.21 14.72 23.86
C LYS A 301 3.56 13.51 23.20
N ASP A 302 2.34 13.70 22.69
CA ASP A 302 1.66 12.67 21.93
C ASP A 302 2.21 12.64 20.49
N ASP A 303 3.37 12.01 20.30
CA ASP A 303 3.98 11.82 18.98
C ASP A 303 3.19 10.83 18.09
N LYS A 304 2.11 10.21 18.61
CA LYS A 304 1.32 9.20 17.90
C LYS A 304 0.83 9.65 16.53
N PRO A 305 0.27 10.86 16.31
CA PRO A 305 -0.20 11.27 14.99
C PRO A 305 0.92 11.30 13.95
N LEU A 306 2.07 11.85 14.33
CA LEU A 306 3.26 11.89 13.47
C LEU A 306 3.77 10.48 13.15
N VAL A 307 3.87 9.63 14.17
CA VAL A 307 4.38 8.26 14.00
C VAL A 307 3.45 7.41 13.12
N LYS A 308 2.14 7.57 13.24
CA LYS A 308 1.16 6.93 12.34
C LYS A 308 1.38 7.34 10.89
N GLN A 309 1.52 8.64 10.64
CA GLN A 309 1.76 9.19 9.31
C GLN A 309 3.08 8.68 8.72
N LEU A 310 4.16 8.69 9.51
CA LEU A 310 5.47 8.18 9.07
C LEU A 310 5.44 6.67 8.80
N TYR A 311 4.68 5.90 9.59
CA TYR A 311 4.50 4.47 9.38
C TYR A 311 3.76 4.18 8.07
N GLU A 312 2.63 4.84 7.85
CA GLU A 312 1.83 4.71 6.62
C GLU A 312 2.65 5.04 5.38
N ALA A 313 3.36 6.17 5.38
CA ALA A 313 4.23 6.55 4.27
C ALA A 313 5.32 5.51 3.98
N ALA A 314 5.97 4.97 5.02
CA ALA A 314 6.99 3.93 4.85
C ALA A 314 6.40 2.59 4.39
N PHE A 315 5.19 2.25 4.84
CA PHE A 315 4.47 1.07 4.41
C PHE A 315 4.17 1.15 2.90
N GLU A 316 3.56 2.24 2.44
CA GLU A 316 3.25 2.42 1.02
C GLU A 316 4.52 2.45 0.15
N GLU A 317 5.53 3.22 0.56
CA GLU A 317 6.71 3.48 -0.24
C GLU A 317 7.67 2.29 -0.29
N GLN A 318 7.84 1.56 0.81
CA GLN A 318 8.87 0.52 0.92
C GLN A 318 8.25 -0.87 0.87
N PHE A 319 7.15 -1.11 1.60
CA PHE A 319 6.46 -2.40 1.54
C PHE A 319 5.60 -2.53 0.28
N GLY A 320 4.86 -1.48 -0.12
CA GLY A 320 4.03 -1.48 -1.33
C GLY A 320 4.82 -1.62 -2.64
N LYS A 321 6.10 -1.22 -2.66
CA LYS A 321 7.00 -1.40 -3.81
C LYS A 321 7.86 -2.66 -3.75
N ALA A 322 7.78 -3.43 -2.66
CA ALA A 322 8.64 -4.59 -2.46
C ALA A 322 8.34 -5.67 -3.51
N THR A 323 9.36 -6.07 -4.27
CA THR A 323 9.23 -7.14 -5.27
C THR A 323 9.60 -8.52 -4.72
N ALA A 324 10.23 -8.55 -3.54
CA ALA A 324 10.59 -9.75 -2.79
C ALA A 324 10.41 -9.50 -1.30
N LEU A 325 9.92 -10.51 -0.57
CA LEU A 325 9.77 -10.47 0.88
C LEU A 325 10.59 -11.59 1.52
N HIS A 326 11.48 -11.23 2.45
CA HIS A 326 12.45 -12.15 3.04
C HIS A 326 12.07 -12.54 4.48
N TYR A 327 11.18 -13.53 4.60
CA TYR A 327 10.62 -14.01 5.87
C TYR A 327 10.94 -15.47 6.22
N ALA A 328 12.00 -16.03 5.63
CA ALA A 328 12.43 -17.39 5.94
C ALA A 328 12.90 -17.51 7.40
N ASN A 329 12.65 -18.67 8.01
CA ASN A 329 13.17 -19.07 9.33
C ASN A 329 12.81 -18.16 10.52
N LEU A 330 11.66 -17.48 10.45
CA LEU A 330 11.21 -16.58 11.53
C LEU A 330 10.45 -17.26 12.66
N GLY A 331 10.09 -18.55 12.51
CA GLY A 331 9.34 -19.29 13.52
C GLY A 331 7.87 -18.84 13.67
N TRP A 332 7.33 -18.21 12.62
CA TRP A 332 5.94 -17.76 12.54
C TRP A 332 4.95 -18.93 12.56
N GLY A 333 3.82 -18.75 13.25
CA GLY A 333 2.70 -19.67 13.27
C GLY A 333 1.49 -19.12 12.51
N ASP A 334 0.32 -19.70 12.75
CA ASP A 334 -0.91 -19.36 12.03
C ASP A 334 -1.32 -17.88 12.19
N ALA A 335 -1.10 -17.29 13.37
CA ALA A 335 -1.42 -15.90 13.64
C ALA A 335 -0.56 -14.95 12.79
N GLU A 336 0.75 -15.20 12.72
CA GLU A 336 1.66 -14.40 11.90
C GLU A 336 1.41 -14.61 10.40
N ALA A 337 1.06 -15.82 9.98
CA ALA A 337 0.67 -16.10 8.61
C ALA A 337 -0.60 -15.35 8.21
N ALA A 338 -1.62 -15.30 9.09
CA ALA A 338 -2.84 -14.54 8.87
C ALA A 338 -2.58 -13.03 8.80
N GLN A 339 -1.71 -12.51 9.67
CA GLN A 339 -1.31 -11.11 9.63
C GLN A 339 -0.54 -10.77 8.35
N LEU A 340 0.36 -11.64 7.90
CA LEU A 340 1.03 -11.47 6.62
C LEU A 340 0.01 -11.48 5.48
N ALA A 341 -0.93 -12.44 5.49
CA ALA A 341 -1.98 -12.53 4.50
C ALA A 341 -2.78 -11.22 4.43
N GLU A 342 -3.22 -10.67 5.56
CA GLU A 342 -3.91 -9.38 5.63
C GLU A 342 -3.07 -8.21 5.08
N ALA A 343 -1.76 -8.20 5.35
CA ALA A 343 -0.86 -7.15 4.85
C ALA A 343 -0.52 -7.30 3.35
N THR A 344 -0.60 -8.52 2.80
CA THR A 344 -0.29 -8.84 1.40
C THR A 344 -1.52 -9.09 0.52
N ASP A 345 -2.71 -9.18 1.11
CA ASP A 345 -3.95 -9.39 0.36
C ASP A 345 -4.16 -8.15 -0.48
N GLU A 346 -4.00 -8.33 -1.79
CA GLU A 346 -4.37 -7.32 -2.77
C GLU A 346 -5.78 -6.85 -2.45
N TYR A 347 -5.87 -5.58 -2.08
CA TYR A 347 -7.05 -4.88 -1.60
C TYR A 347 -8.32 -5.47 -2.24
N HIS A 348 -9.05 -6.31 -1.53
CA HIS A 348 -10.46 -6.52 -1.82
C HIS A 348 -11.18 -5.70 -0.78
N LEU A 349 -11.83 -4.64 -1.21
CA LEU A 349 -12.76 -3.97 -0.30
C LEU A 349 -13.85 -5.01 0.01
N PRO A 350 -14.17 -5.25 1.29
CA PRO A 350 -15.21 -6.20 1.69
C PRO A 350 -16.60 -5.60 1.41
N VAL A 351 -16.84 -5.20 0.18
CA VAL A 351 -18.04 -4.54 -0.31
C VAL A 351 -18.46 -5.20 -1.63
N ALA A 352 -19.69 -5.72 -1.65
CA ALA A 352 -20.34 -6.21 -2.85
C ALA A 352 -21.51 -5.30 -3.24
N ALA A 353 -21.51 -4.80 -4.47
CA ALA A 353 -22.61 -4.02 -5.05
C ALA A 353 -23.47 -4.90 -5.97
N LEU A 354 -24.78 -4.82 -5.82
CA LEU A 354 -25.74 -5.61 -6.59
C LEU A 354 -26.29 -4.84 -7.78
N SER A 355 -26.01 -5.31 -8.98
CA SER A 355 -26.64 -4.81 -10.20
C SER A 355 -27.71 -5.78 -10.68
N TYR A 356 -28.96 -5.32 -10.75
CA TYR A 356 -30.09 -6.22 -10.99
C TYR A 356 -31.30 -5.52 -11.62
N PRO A 357 -32.13 -6.25 -12.38
CA PRO A 357 -33.34 -5.69 -12.97
C PRO A 357 -34.48 -5.68 -11.94
N TRP A 358 -35.19 -4.56 -11.82
CA TRP A 358 -36.47 -4.52 -11.10
C TRP A 358 -37.51 -5.40 -11.80
N LEU A 359 -38.10 -6.33 -11.05
CA LEU A 359 -39.09 -7.29 -11.55
C LEU A 359 -40.50 -6.72 -11.63
N THR A 360 -40.87 -5.72 -10.82
CA THR A 360 -42.14 -4.98 -10.94
C THR A 360 -41.90 -3.49 -10.74
N LYS A 361 -42.93 -2.66 -10.92
CA LYS A 361 -42.87 -1.22 -10.64
C LYS A 361 -42.63 -0.91 -9.16
N ASP A 362 -43.24 -1.70 -8.28
CA ASP A 362 -43.31 -1.40 -6.84
C ASP A 362 -42.26 -2.16 -6.02
N HIS A 363 -41.72 -3.27 -6.53
CA HIS A 363 -40.74 -4.06 -5.80
C HIS A 363 -39.71 -4.71 -6.75
N PRO A 364 -38.40 -4.66 -6.42
CA PRO A 364 -37.37 -5.26 -7.26
C PRO A 364 -37.40 -6.78 -7.36
N ASP A 365 -37.84 -7.49 -6.30
CA ASP A 365 -37.88 -8.95 -6.20
C ASP A 365 -39.05 -9.42 -5.30
N PRO A 366 -40.31 -9.28 -5.75
CA PRO A 366 -41.49 -9.54 -4.90
C PRO A 366 -41.63 -11.00 -4.45
N ARG A 367 -40.95 -11.94 -5.12
CA ARG A 367 -40.96 -13.37 -4.79
C ARG A 367 -39.69 -13.84 -4.06
N GLY A 368 -38.72 -12.96 -3.83
CA GLY A 368 -37.47 -13.28 -3.14
C GLY A 368 -36.52 -14.20 -3.92
N ALA A 369 -36.71 -14.36 -5.23
CA ALA A 369 -35.95 -15.32 -6.03
C ALA A 369 -34.53 -14.81 -6.33
N ASN A 370 -34.37 -13.51 -6.60
CA ASN A 370 -33.06 -12.87 -6.71
C ASN A 370 -32.34 -12.86 -5.36
N LEU A 371 -33.05 -12.57 -4.27
CA LEU A 371 -32.52 -12.64 -2.91
C LEU A 371 -31.95 -14.03 -2.59
N ALA A 372 -32.69 -15.10 -2.90
CA ALA A 372 -32.22 -16.46 -2.68
C ALA A 372 -30.94 -16.78 -3.49
N ARG A 373 -30.87 -16.32 -4.75
CA ARG A 373 -29.70 -16.49 -5.62
C ARG A 373 -28.49 -15.72 -5.08
N VAL A 374 -28.68 -14.45 -4.69
CA VAL A 374 -27.66 -13.61 -4.08
C VAL A 374 -27.17 -14.21 -2.77
N ALA A 375 -28.07 -14.69 -1.90
CA ALA A 375 -27.69 -15.33 -0.63
C ALA A 375 -26.79 -16.56 -0.85
N ARG A 376 -27.06 -17.38 -1.87
CA ARG A 376 -26.18 -18.51 -2.25
C ARG A 376 -24.81 -18.02 -2.69
N ALA A 377 -24.74 -16.98 -3.52
CA ALA A 377 -23.48 -16.41 -3.97
C ALA A 377 -22.68 -15.80 -2.80
N LEU A 378 -23.32 -15.04 -1.92
CA LEU A 378 -22.69 -14.47 -0.72
C LEU A 378 -22.17 -15.57 0.21
N LYS A 379 -22.94 -16.64 0.43
CA LYS A 379 -22.49 -17.81 1.20
C LYS A 379 -21.24 -18.43 0.60
N ALA A 380 -21.18 -18.57 -0.72
CA ALA A 380 -20.02 -19.09 -1.43
C ALA A 380 -18.80 -18.16 -1.30
N LEU A 381 -18.97 -16.85 -1.47
CA LEU A 381 -17.88 -15.87 -1.28
C LEU A 381 -17.30 -15.92 0.15
N LEU A 382 -18.16 -16.04 1.16
CA LEU A 382 -17.76 -16.16 2.58
C LEU A 382 -17.09 -17.50 2.94
N THR A 383 -17.00 -18.46 2.00
CA THR A 383 -16.16 -19.66 2.21
C THR A 383 -14.67 -19.35 2.06
N SER A 384 -14.31 -18.23 1.42
CA SER A 384 -12.92 -17.80 1.28
C SER A 384 -12.41 -17.25 2.61
N PRO A 385 -11.25 -17.72 3.13
CA PRO A 385 -10.61 -17.14 4.31
C PRO A 385 -10.29 -15.65 4.16
N SER A 386 -10.05 -15.17 2.93
CA SER A 386 -9.80 -13.76 2.62
C SER A 386 -11.05 -12.87 2.63
N ILE A 387 -12.25 -13.46 2.74
CA ILE A 387 -13.52 -12.72 2.82
C ILE A 387 -14.27 -13.15 4.09
N PRO A 388 -13.76 -12.81 5.29
CA PRO A 388 -14.39 -13.22 6.55
C PRO A 388 -15.74 -12.52 6.77
N ARG A 389 -15.95 -11.37 6.13
CA ARG A 389 -17.18 -10.58 6.23
C ARG A 389 -17.34 -9.68 5.01
N LEU A 390 -18.58 -9.43 4.59
CA LEU A 390 -18.88 -8.66 3.39
C LEU A 390 -20.04 -7.70 3.63
N GLY A 391 -19.82 -6.41 3.39
CA GLY A 391 -20.87 -5.41 3.26
C GLY A 391 -21.56 -5.55 1.90
N VAL A 392 -22.89 -5.44 1.87
CA VAL A 392 -23.66 -5.56 0.64
C VAL A 392 -24.38 -4.25 0.38
N PHE A 393 -24.04 -3.60 -0.74
CA PHE A 393 -24.83 -2.51 -1.28
C PHE A 393 -25.92 -3.08 -2.18
N TRP A 394 -27.16 -2.87 -1.75
CA TRP A 394 -28.37 -3.21 -2.47
C TRP A 394 -29.22 -1.95 -2.50
N ASP A 395 -29.16 -1.17 -3.59
CA ASP A 395 -29.83 0.14 -3.73
C ASP A 395 -31.21 0.27 -3.04
N PHE A 396 -32.11 -0.71 -3.22
CA PHE A 396 -33.44 -0.74 -2.62
C PHE A 396 -33.42 -0.79 -1.09
N GLY A 397 -32.50 -1.54 -0.49
CA GLY A 397 -32.32 -1.61 0.96
C GLY A 397 -31.28 -0.61 1.52
N SER A 398 -30.36 -0.13 0.69
CA SER A 398 -29.23 0.70 1.08
C SER A 398 -29.50 2.20 0.91
N LEU A 399 -30.44 2.60 0.04
CA LEU A 399 -30.84 3.99 -0.17
C LEU A 399 -32.26 4.23 0.35
N HIS A 400 -32.54 5.46 0.80
CA HIS A 400 -33.88 5.85 1.22
C HIS A 400 -34.88 5.72 0.07
N GLN A 401 -35.84 4.80 0.22
CA GLN A 401 -36.97 4.61 -0.69
C GLN A 401 -38.18 5.47 -0.28
N HIS A 402 -39.14 5.62 -1.18
CA HIS A 402 -40.45 6.18 -0.83
C HIS A 402 -41.20 5.20 0.09
N PRO A 403 -41.65 5.62 1.29
CA PRO A 403 -42.23 4.69 2.26
C PRO A 403 -43.55 4.03 1.82
N ASP A 404 -44.45 4.79 1.20
CA ASP A 404 -45.73 4.30 0.69
C ASP A 404 -46.25 5.18 -0.47
N PRO A 405 -45.58 5.13 -1.64
CA PRO A 405 -45.95 5.93 -2.80
C PRO A 405 -47.39 5.69 -3.30
N PRO A 406 -47.98 4.47 -3.28
CA PRO A 406 -49.38 4.27 -3.64
C PRO A 406 -50.37 5.08 -2.79
N ASN A 407 -50.05 5.31 -1.50
CA ASN A 407 -50.86 6.13 -0.60
C ASN A 407 -50.34 7.57 -0.47
N GLY A 408 -49.43 8.00 -1.35
CA GLY A 408 -48.90 9.37 -1.39
C GLY A 408 -47.86 9.69 -0.32
N VAL A 409 -47.36 8.70 0.44
CA VAL A 409 -46.29 8.91 1.43
C VAL A 409 -44.94 8.87 0.72
N LEU A 410 -44.37 10.05 0.52
CA LEU A 410 -43.08 10.23 -0.12
C LEU A 410 -41.96 10.46 0.91
N ARG A 411 -40.71 10.44 0.45
CA ARG A 411 -39.53 10.76 1.26
C ARG A 411 -39.61 12.18 1.81
N THR A 412 -39.11 12.38 3.02
CA THR A 412 -38.89 13.73 3.56
C THR A 412 -37.80 14.45 2.77
N GLU A 413 -37.67 15.77 2.94
CA GLU A 413 -36.60 16.55 2.29
C GLU A 413 -35.20 16.05 2.67
N GLU A 414 -34.99 15.72 3.95
CA GLU A 414 -33.73 15.14 4.45
C GLU A 414 -33.44 13.77 3.81
N GLN A 415 -34.44 12.88 3.78
CA GLN A 415 -34.30 11.57 3.14
C GLN A 415 -34.02 11.69 1.64
N ASN A 416 -34.62 12.67 0.98
CA ASN A 416 -34.38 12.95 -0.43
C ASN A 416 -32.97 13.50 -0.67
N ALA A 417 -32.45 14.34 0.23
CA ALA A 417 -31.06 14.82 0.18
C ALA A 417 -30.06 13.66 0.34
N LEU A 418 -30.26 12.80 1.35
CA LEU A 418 -29.44 11.61 1.57
C LEU A 418 -29.52 10.63 0.39
N PHE A 419 -30.70 10.43 -0.19
CA PHE A 419 -30.84 9.60 -1.39
C PHE A 419 -30.06 10.16 -2.57
N LYS A 420 -30.15 11.47 -2.84
CA LYS A 420 -29.38 12.12 -3.92
C LYS A 420 -27.88 12.03 -3.68
N GLN A 421 -27.44 12.18 -2.44
CA GLN A 421 -26.05 11.98 -2.05
C GLN A 421 -25.59 10.52 -2.26
N GLY A 422 -26.44 9.55 -1.93
CA GLY A 422 -26.15 8.14 -2.22
C GLY A 422 -26.10 7.84 -3.72
N LEU A 423 -26.98 8.45 -4.52
CA LEU A 423 -26.94 8.32 -5.98
C LEU A 423 -25.63 8.88 -6.58
N SER A 424 -25.10 9.97 -6.02
CA SER A 424 -23.91 10.62 -6.58
C SER A 424 -22.63 9.78 -6.45
N CYS A 425 -22.59 8.77 -5.58
CA CYS A 425 -21.43 7.90 -5.39
C CYS A 425 -21.56 6.53 -6.09
N LEU A 426 -22.68 6.25 -6.78
CA LEU A 426 -22.87 4.96 -7.46
C LEU A 426 -21.76 4.66 -8.47
N GLY A 427 -21.36 5.67 -9.24
CA GLY A 427 -20.25 5.56 -10.20
C GLY A 427 -19.02 4.97 -9.53
N THR A 428 -18.49 5.65 -8.50
CA THR A 428 -17.36 5.18 -7.70
C THR A 428 -17.58 3.78 -7.14
N LEU A 429 -18.72 3.51 -6.52
CA LEU A 429 -18.98 2.21 -5.89
C LEU A 429 -18.89 1.05 -6.90
N TYR A 430 -19.52 1.21 -8.08
CA TYR A 430 -19.52 0.18 -9.11
C TYR A 430 -18.23 0.14 -9.93
N SER A 431 -17.47 1.22 -10.06
CA SER A 431 -16.23 1.24 -10.86
C SER A 431 -14.95 1.06 -10.07
N HIS A 432 -14.93 1.31 -8.75
CA HIS A 432 -13.75 1.18 -7.89
C HIS A 432 -13.06 -0.20 -8.02
N GLU A 433 -11.80 -0.22 -8.42
CA GLU A 433 -11.09 -1.45 -8.85
C GLU A 433 -11.20 -2.65 -7.88
N HIS A 434 -11.31 -2.38 -6.57
CA HIS A 434 -11.37 -3.36 -5.49
C HIS A 434 -12.77 -3.73 -4.93
N THR A 435 -13.87 -3.18 -5.46
CA THR A 435 -15.23 -3.59 -5.04
C THR A 435 -15.71 -4.80 -5.83
N CYS A 436 -16.46 -5.70 -5.20
CA CYS A 436 -17.13 -6.79 -5.90
C CYS A 436 -18.47 -6.31 -6.49
N VAL A 437 -18.78 -6.69 -7.73
CA VAL A 437 -20.09 -6.42 -8.36
C VAL A 437 -20.75 -7.75 -8.70
N LEU A 438 -21.94 -7.94 -8.17
CA LEU A 438 -22.79 -9.11 -8.39
C LEU A 438 -23.89 -8.73 -9.38
N ARG A 439 -23.82 -9.26 -10.61
CA ARG A 439 -24.74 -8.92 -11.70
C ARG A 439 -25.78 -10.03 -11.87
N LEU A 440 -27.05 -9.67 -11.82
CA LEU A 440 -28.18 -10.58 -12.07
C LEU A 440 -28.66 -10.42 -13.53
N THR A 441 -27.88 -10.94 -14.48
CA THR A 441 -28.11 -10.72 -15.92
C THR A 441 -29.28 -11.52 -16.51
N SER A 442 -29.74 -12.55 -15.81
CA SER A 442 -30.86 -13.42 -16.21
C SER A 442 -32.04 -13.27 -15.23
N PHE A 443 -33.26 -13.49 -15.70
CA PHE A 443 -34.42 -13.64 -14.83
C PHE A 443 -34.28 -14.87 -13.91
N PRO A 444 -34.96 -14.88 -12.74
CA PRO A 444 -35.04 -16.07 -11.90
C PRO A 444 -35.73 -17.24 -12.61
N ASP A 445 -35.43 -18.47 -12.19
CA ASP A 445 -36.06 -19.66 -12.75
C ASP A 445 -37.59 -19.60 -12.56
N GLY A 446 -38.35 -19.89 -13.62
CA GLY A 446 -39.81 -19.78 -13.62
C GLY A 446 -40.37 -18.37 -13.77
N HIS A 447 -39.53 -17.32 -13.86
CA HIS A 447 -39.96 -15.99 -14.30
C HIS A 447 -39.85 -15.88 -15.83
N LYS A 448 -40.96 -16.13 -16.53
CA LYS A 448 -41.04 -15.85 -17.97
C LYS A 448 -41.55 -14.43 -18.21
N ALA A 449 -40.95 -13.74 -19.18
CA ALA A 449 -41.37 -12.40 -19.60
C ALA A 449 -42.83 -12.37 -20.10
N GLU A 450 -43.25 -13.45 -20.75
CA GLU A 450 -44.60 -13.68 -21.29
C GLU A 450 -45.68 -13.88 -20.21
N ASP A 451 -45.29 -14.22 -18.97
CA ASP A 451 -46.20 -14.45 -17.85
C ASP A 451 -46.34 -13.21 -16.94
N GLN A 452 -45.73 -12.07 -17.30
CA GLN A 452 -45.73 -10.87 -16.47
C GLN A 452 -46.99 -10.01 -16.70
N THR A 453 -47.47 -9.38 -15.62
CA THR A 453 -48.63 -8.48 -15.66
C THR A 453 -48.34 -7.25 -16.54
N GLU A 454 -49.38 -6.72 -17.19
CA GLU A 454 -49.31 -5.52 -18.01
C GLU A 454 -48.67 -4.35 -17.23
N GLY A 455 -47.68 -3.67 -17.84
CA GLY A 455 -46.89 -2.61 -17.19
C GLY A 455 -45.58 -3.06 -16.53
N THR A 456 -45.29 -4.36 -16.50
CA THR A 456 -44.00 -4.88 -16.00
C THR A 456 -42.88 -4.60 -17.01
N ASN A 457 -41.75 -4.04 -16.55
CA ASN A 457 -40.57 -3.93 -17.39
C ASN A 457 -40.00 -5.33 -17.62
N VAL A 458 -40.17 -5.86 -18.83
CA VAL A 458 -39.64 -7.18 -19.26
C VAL A 458 -38.36 -7.07 -20.11
N ALA A 459 -37.77 -5.87 -20.19
CA ALA A 459 -36.51 -5.67 -20.89
C ALA A 459 -35.42 -6.55 -20.30
N LYS A 460 -34.54 -7.06 -21.16
CA LYS A 460 -33.36 -7.82 -20.72
C LYS A 460 -32.41 -6.90 -19.95
N TYR A 461 -31.54 -7.48 -19.14
CA TYR A 461 -30.61 -6.75 -18.28
C TYR A 461 -29.85 -5.62 -19.04
N PHE A 462 -29.24 -5.92 -20.18
CA PHE A 462 -28.46 -4.93 -20.96
C PHE A 462 -29.29 -3.87 -21.70
N ASP A 463 -30.62 -4.02 -21.74
CA ASP A 463 -31.56 -3.08 -22.37
C ASP A 463 -32.15 -2.09 -21.35
N ARG A 464 -31.75 -2.21 -20.07
CA ARG A 464 -32.15 -1.31 -18.97
C ARG A 464 -31.04 -0.32 -18.69
N GLY A 465 -31.37 0.96 -18.61
CA GLY A 465 -30.42 2.05 -18.47
C GLY A 465 -29.50 1.90 -17.26
N TRP A 466 -30.06 1.71 -16.06
CA TRP A 466 -29.28 1.52 -14.84
C TRP A 466 -28.41 0.25 -14.88
N CYS A 467 -28.99 -0.91 -15.22
CA CYS A 467 -28.22 -2.16 -15.31
C CYS A 467 -27.08 -2.08 -16.35
N ALA A 468 -27.33 -1.47 -17.51
CA ALA A 468 -26.31 -1.25 -18.53
C ALA A 468 -25.18 -0.32 -18.02
N THR A 469 -25.53 0.72 -17.26
CA THR A 469 -24.58 1.65 -16.65
C THR A 469 -23.74 0.97 -15.57
N GLU A 470 -24.37 0.24 -14.66
CA GLU A 470 -23.68 -0.51 -13.61
C GLU A 470 -22.72 -1.55 -14.19
N ASN A 471 -23.13 -2.23 -15.26
CA ASN A 471 -22.26 -3.13 -16.00
C ASN A 471 -21.09 -2.40 -16.67
N ALA A 472 -21.32 -1.20 -17.22
CA ALA A 472 -20.27 -0.40 -17.83
C ALA A 472 -19.25 0.08 -16.78
N TRP A 473 -19.71 0.57 -15.62
CA TRP A 473 -18.85 0.92 -14.48
C TRP A 473 -18.02 -0.26 -13.99
N ALA A 474 -18.65 -1.41 -13.76
CA ALA A 474 -17.95 -2.64 -13.37
C ALA A 474 -16.97 -3.13 -14.45
N GLY A 475 -17.15 -2.68 -15.69
CA GLY A 475 -16.31 -3.01 -16.83
C GLY A 475 -15.01 -2.21 -16.88
N LEU A 476 -14.95 -1.01 -16.29
CA LEU A 476 -13.84 -0.06 -16.47
C LEU A 476 -12.48 -0.66 -16.09
N THR A 477 -12.23 -0.98 -14.83
CA THR A 477 -10.88 -1.32 -14.34
C THR A 477 -10.77 -2.70 -13.68
N LYS A 478 -11.85 -3.18 -13.05
CA LYS A 478 -11.85 -4.34 -12.15
C LYS A 478 -11.23 -5.62 -12.73
N ALA A 479 -10.72 -6.49 -11.88
CA ALA A 479 -10.41 -7.86 -12.28
C ALA A 479 -11.69 -8.71 -12.46
N GLY A 480 -11.61 -9.77 -13.27
CA GLY A 480 -12.75 -10.64 -13.55
C GLY A 480 -13.39 -11.22 -12.28
N TYR A 481 -12.58 -11.67 -11.32
CA TYR A 481 -13.03 -12.26 -10.06
C TYR A 481 -13.79 -11.29 -9.13
N LEU A 482 -13.83 -9.98 -9.46
CA LEU A 482 -14.61 -8.94 -8.79
C LEU A 482 -15.88 -8.54 -9.56
N SER A 483 -16.18 -9.12 -10.72
CA SER A 483 -17.39 -8.82 -11.51
C SER A 483 -18.12 -10.10 -11.88
N LEU A 484 -18.92 -10.61 -10.95
CA LEU A 484 -19.55 -11.93 -11.04
C LEU A 484 -20.93 -11.84 -11.67
N ASP A 485 -21.13 -12.58 -12.76
CA ASP A 485 -22.44 -12.75 -13.38
C ASP A 485 -23.20 -13.92 -12.72
N LEU A 486 -24.05 -13.59 -11.77
CA LEU A 486 -24.89 -14.55 -11.05
C LEU A 486 -25.97 -15.17 -11.95
N GLY A 487 -26.23 -14.61 -13.14
CA GLY A 487 -27.12 -15.22 -14.12
C GLY A 487 -26.59 -16.56 -14.66
N LYS A 488 -25.31 -16.85 -14.46
CA LYS A 488 -24.66 -18.12 -14.86
C LYS A 488 -24.65 -19.18 -13.77
N MET A 489 -25.12 -18.86 -12.57
CA MET A 489 -25.19 -19.84 -11.50
C MET A 489 -26.10 -21.01 -11.90
N ARG A 490 -25.60 -22.23 -11.73
CA ARG A 490 -26.33 -23.45 -12.07
C ARG A 490 -27.34 -23.80 -10.99
N ALA A 491 -28.53 -24.20 -11.41
CA ALA A 491 -29.56 -24.70 -10.50
C ALA A 491 -29.06 -25.95 -9.76
N GLY A 492 -29.31 -26.03 -8.45
CA GLY A 492 -28.95 -27.18 -7.61
C GLY A 492 -27.45 -27.36 -7.30
N LYS A 493 -26.54 -26.60 -7.92
CA LYS A 493 -25.09 -26.64 -7.61
C LYS A 493 -24.79 -25.91 -6.30
N GLU A 494 -24.07 -26.56 -5.40
CA GLU A 494 -23.40 -25.88 -4.28
C GLU A 494 -22.10 -25.24 -4.76
N TYR A 495 -21.81 -24.06 -4.22
CA TYR A 495 -20.69 -23.23 -4.63
C TYR A 495 -19.82 -22.92 -3.41
N ASP A 496 -18.51 -23.05 -3.59
CA ASP A 496 -17.48 -22.34 -2.84
C ASP A 496 -17.05 -21.08 -3.62
N CYS A 497 -16.13 -20.29 -3.05
CA CYS A 497 -15.69 -19.03 -3.65
C CYS A 497 -15.10 -19.24 -5.05
N ASP A 498 -14.26 -20.25 -5.22
CA ASP A 498 -13.53 -20.51 -6.46
C ASP A 498 -14.47 -21.02 -7.55
N SER A 499 -15.29 -22.03 -7.26
CA SER A 499 -16.25 -22.56 -8.25
C SER A 499 -17.34 -21.54 -8.62
N LEU A 500 -17.66 -20.59 -7.75
CA LEU A 500 -18.54 -19.46 -8.06
C LEU A 500 -17.86 -18.52 -9.04
N ARG A 501 -16.61 -18.12 -8.75
CA ARG A 501 -15.82 -17.27 -9.64
C ARG A 501 -15.65 -17.93 -11.00
N ASP A 502 -15.32 -19.21 -11.05
CA ASP A 502 -15.17 -19.96 -12.29
C ASP A 502 -16.44 -19.91 -13.16
N ASP A 503 -17.62 -20.20 -12.62
CA ASP A 503 -18.84 -20.16 -13.44
C ASP A 503 -19.28 -18.73 -13.79
N CYS A 504 -19.14 -17.79 -12.84
CA CYS A 504 -19.70 -16.44 -12.96
C CYS A 504 -18.79 -15.46 -13.71
N THR A 505 -17.53 -15.81 -14.00
CA THR A 505 -16.58 -14.95 -14.74
C THR A 505 -16.51 -15.28 -16.24
N GLN A 506 -16.93 -16.49 -16.65
CA GLN A 506 -16.68 -17.01 -18.00
C GLN A 506 -17.61 -16.40 -19.06
N GLY A 507 -17.07 -15.58 -19.98
CA GLY A 507 -17.75 -15.08 -21.19
C GLY A 507 -18.69 -13.85 -21.03
N GLY A 508 -18.60 -12.90 -21.96
CA GLY A 508 -19.74 -12.25 -22.63
C GLY A 508 -20.62 -11.21 -21.90
N GLY A 509 -20.27 -10.76 -20.69
CA GLY A 509 -21.02 -9.66 -20.03
C GLY A 509 -20.24 -8.36 -19.89
N ARG A 510 -18.93 -8.47 -19.69
CA ARG A 510 -18.04 -7.33 -19.50
C ARG A 510 -17.53 -6.83 -20.85
N ARG A 511 -17.96 -5.63 -21.22
CA ARG A 511 -17.60 -4.98 -22.48
C ARG A 511 -16.38 -4.09 -22.28
N PRO A 512 -15.65 -3.75 -23.35
CA PRO A 512 -14.63 -2.71 -23.29
C PRO A 512 -15.21 -1.40 -22.77
N PRO A 513 -14.38 -0.55 -22.14
CA PRO A 513 -14.81 0.80 -21.77
C PRO A 513 -15.33 1.55 -23.00
N LEU A 514 -16.27 2.47 -22.77
CA LEU A 514 -16.75 3.40 -23.79
C LEU A 514 -16.30 4.81 -23.43
N LEU A 515 -15.92 5.60 -24.42
CA LEU A 515 -15.81 7.05 -24.24
C LEU A 515 -17.15 7.62 -23.75
N PRO A 516 -17.17 8.67 -22.91
CA PRO A 516 -18.41 9.25 -22.40
C PRO A 516 -19.44 9.59 -23.50
N SER A 517 -18.97 10.07 -24.66
CA SER A 517 -19.81 10.33 -25.84
C SER A 517 -20.45 9.07 -26.43
N ALA A 518 -19.67 7.99 -26.58
CA ALA A 518 -20.16 6.72 -27.10
C ALA A 518 -21.13 6.04 -26.13
N PHE A 519 -20.84 6.10 -24.83
CA PHE A 519 -21.76 5.65 -23.79
C PHE A 519 -23.07 6.44 -23.82
N ALA A 520 -23.01 7.77 -23.93
CA ALA A 520 -24.19 8.62 -24.01
C ALA A 520 -25.07 8.28 -25.23
N ALA A 521 -24.47 7.91 -26.37
CA ALA A 521 -25.19 7.44 -27.55
C ALA A 521 -25.84 6.07 -27.32
N GLU A 522 -25.13 5.11 -26.71
CA GLU A 522 -25.70 3.79 -26.40
C GLU A 522 -26.89 3.92 -25.43
N LEU A 523 -26.79 4.81 -24.43
CA LEU A 523 -27.82 5.05 -23.43
C LEU A 523 -29.15 5.52 -24.04
N GLU A 524 -29.13 6.13 -25.22
CA GLU A 524 -30.37 6.60 -25.87
C GLU A 524 -31.33 5.47 -26.22
N SER A 525 -30.79 4.29 -26.54
CA SER A 525 -31.55 3.08 -26.86
C SER A 525 -32.13 2.36 -25.63
N LYS A 526 -31.70 2.73 -24.41
CA LYS A 526 -32.02 1.99 -23.19
C LYS A 526 -33.34 2.42 -22.55
N SER A 527 -34.01 1.46 -21.92
CA SER A 527 -35.26 1.65 -21.19
C SER A 527 -35.02 2.02 -19.73
N PHE A 528 -35.85 2.92 -19.18
CA PHE A 528 -35.84 3.30 -17.77
C PHE A 528 -37.23 3.10 -17.18
N THR A 529 -37.30 2.46 -16.01
CA THR A 529 -38.57 2.07 -15.36
C THR A 529 -39.43 3.27 -14.95
N ASN A 530 -38.81 4.42 -14.61
CA ASN A 530 -39.52 5.62 -14.17
C ASN A 530 -39.72 6.70 -15.25
N GLY A 531 -39.44 6.41 -16.52
CA GLY A 531 -39.77 7.31 -17.64
C GLY A 531 -38.92 8.59 -17.72
N LYS A 532 -37.93 8.57 -18.61
CA LYS A 532 -37.24 9.70 -19.26
C LYS A 532 -36.32 10.65 -18.47
N ASP A 533 -36.36 10.75 -17.14
CA ASP A 533 -35.60 11.82 -16.44
C ASP A 533 -34.18 11.45 -15.94
N ASP A 534 -33.80 10.16 -15.91
CA ASP A 534 -32.50 9.75 -15.34
C ASP A 534 -31.34 9.81 -16.34
N LYS A 535 -31.61 9.89 -17.65
CA LYS A 535 -30.55 9.85 -18.69
C LYS A 535 -29.47 10.92 -18.50
N PRO A 536 -29.80 12.22 -18.26
CA PRO A 536 -28.78 13.24 -18.03
C PRO A 536 -27.91 12.93 -16.80
N LEU A 537 -28.53 12.48 -15.70
CA LEU A 537 -27.83 12.10 -14.48
C LEU A 537 -26.88 10.92 -14.74
N VAL A 538 -27.37 9.87 -15.39
CA VAL A 538 -26.57 8.68 -15.69
C VAL A 538 -25.37 9.00 -16.59
N LYS A 539 -25.54 9.87 -17.60
CA LYS A 539 -24.43 10.34 -18.44
C LYS A 539 -23.36 11.05 -17.61
N GLN A 540 -23.78 11.98 -16.75
CA GLN A 540 -22.88 12.70 -15.86
C GLN A 540 -22.14 11.77 -14.89
N LEU A 541 -22.84 10.82 -14.28
CA LEU A 541 -22.23 9.85 -13.35
C LEU A 541 -21.26 8.90 -14.07
N TYR A 542 -21.57 8.51 -15.31
CA TYR A 542 -20.66 7.70 -16.12
C TYR A 542 -19.39 8.45 -16.46
N GLU A 543 -19.50 9.67 -16.98
CA GLU A 543 -18.38 10.53 -17.33
C GLU A 543 -17.46 10.77 -16.12
N ALA A 544 -18.03 11.15 -14.98
CA ALA A 544 -17.27 11.36 -13.74
C ALA A 544 -16.52 10.09 -13.30
N ALA A 545 -17.18 8.92 -13.34
CA ALA A 545 -16.54 7.66 -12.96
C ALA A 545 -15.46 7.21 -13.95
N PHE A 546 -15.66 7.49 -15.24
CA PHE A 546 -14.69 7.21 -16.30
C PHE A 546 -13.42 8.05 -16.08
N GLU A 547 -13.55 9.37 -15.94
CA GLU A 547 -12.41 10.26 -15.70
C GLU A 547 -11.66 9.91 -14.41
N GLU A 548 -12.39 9.68 -13.32
CA GLU A 548 -11.81 9.46 -12.00
C GLU A 548 -11.18 8.07 -11.85
N GLN A 549 -11.84 7.00 -12.29
CA GLN A 549 -11.36 5.62 -12.07
C GLN A 549 -10.53 5.11 -13.24
N PHE A 550 -11.00 5.30 -14.48
CA PHE A 550 -10.25 4.83 -15.66
C PHE A 550 -9.02 5.69 -15.90
N GLY A 551 -9.11 7.02 -15.70
CA GLY A 551 -7.98 7.94 -15.83
C GLY A 551 -6.85 7.74 -14.81
N LYS A 552 -7.16 7.12 -13.66
CA LYS A 552 -6.18 6.79 -12.61
C LYS A 552 -5.63 5.36 -12.69
N ALA A 553 -6.25 4.50 -13.50
CA ALA A 553 -5.88 3.09 -13.58
C ALA A 553 -4.43 2.89 -14.04
N THR A 554 -3.66 2.12 -13.27
CA THR A 554 -2.31 1.68 -13.63
C THR A 554 -2.32 0.28 -14.24
N ALA A 555 -3.35 -0.52 -13.96
CA ALA A 555 -3.56 -1.84 -14.52
C ALA A 555 -4.98 -2.01 -15.06
N LEU A 556 -5.11 -2.66 -16.23
CA LEU A 556 -6.39 -3.05 -16.81
C LEU A 556 -6.43 -4.56 -17.02
N HIS A 557 -7.39 -5.21 -16.36
CA HIS A 557 -7.53 -6.66 -16.32
C HIS A 557 -8.64 -7.15 -17.26
N TYR A 558 -8.33 -7.37 -18.54
CA TYR A 558 -9.29 -7.79 -19.56
C TYR A 558 -9.05 -9.21 -20.10
N ALA A 559 -8.39 -10.06 -19.32
CA ALA A 559 -8.17 -11.46 -19.71
C ALA A 559 -9.45 -12.30 -19.67
N ASN A 560 -9.56 -13.28 -20.57
CA ASN A 560 -10.62 -14.30 -20.61
C ASN A 560 -12.05 -13.75 -20.73
N LEU A 561 -12.24 -12.63 -21.41
CA LEU A 561 -13.57 -12.02 -21.61
C LEU A 561 -14.29 -12.52 -22.87
N GLY A 562 -13.56 -13.20 -23.75
CA GLY A 562 -14.04 -13.66 -25.06
C GLY A 562 -14.13 -12.52 -26.08
N TRP A 563 -13.37 -11.45 -25.90
CA TRP A 563 -13.32 -10.29 -26.79
C TRP A 563 -12.73 -10.67 -28.15
N GLY A 564 -13.31 -10.15 -29.24
CA GLY A 564 -12.77 -10.26 -30.58
C GLY A 564 -12.18 -8.95 -31.08
N ASP A 565 -12.00 -8.85 -32.41
CA ASP A 565 -11.43 -7.66 -33.06
C ASP A 565 -12.23 -6.38 -32.81
N ALA A 566 -13.57 -6.47 -32.76
CA ALA A 566 -14.43 -5.33 -32.50
C ALA A 566 -14.20 -4.75 -31.10
N GLU A 567 -14.10 -5.62 -30.08
CA GLU A 567 -13.84 -5.20 -28.71
C GLU A 567 -12.42 -4.64 -28.54
N ALA A 568 -11.43 -5.23 -29.19
CA ALA A 568 -10.06 -4.72 -29.20
C ALA A 568 -9.96 -3.35 -29.90
N ALA A 569 -10.68 -3.15 -31.01
CA ALA A 569 -10.74 -1.88 -31.71
C ALA A 569 -11.41 -0.79 -30.85
N GLN A 570 -12.48 -1.13 -30.12
CA GLN A 570 -13.10 -0.20 -29.18
C GLN A 570 -12.15 0.18 -28.03
N LEU A 571 -11.41 -0.78 -27.47
CA LEU A 571 -10.38 -0.46 -26.47
C LEU A 571 -9.31 0.45 -27.06
N ALA A 572 -8.86 0.18 -28.30
CA ALA A 572 -7.86 1.01 -28.98
C ALA A 572 -8.34 2.45 -29.16
N GLU A 573 -9.60 2.67 -29.53
CA GLU A 573 -10.21 4.01 -29.62
C GLU A 573 -10.18 4.74 -28.27
N VAL A 574 -10.53 4.05 -27.18
CA VAL A 574 -10.47 4.62 -25.83
C VAL A 574 -9.04 4.98 -25.42
N LEU A 575 -8.07 4.13 -25.73
CA LEU A 575 -6.66 4.40 -25.42
C LEU A 575 -6.12 5.59 -26.25
N ALA A 576 -6.46 5.65 -27.54
CA ALA A 576 -6.07 6.73 -28.46
C ALA A 576 -6.62 8.09 -28.05
N SER A 577 -7.77 8.14 -27.34
CA SER A 577 -8.31 9.39 -26.80
C SER A 577 -7.46 9.98 -25.65
N GLY A 578 -6.44 9.26 -25.17
CA GLY A 578 -5.63 9.67 -24.03
C GLY A 578 -6.29 9.42 -22.67
N ALA A 579 -7.37 8.64 -22.61
CA ALA A 579 -8.14 8.40 -21.39
C ALA A 579 -7.40 7.57 -20.32
N ALA A 580 -6.28 6.91 -20.67
CA ALA A 580 -5.51 6.06 -19.76
C ALA A 580 -4.03 6.53 -19.64
N PRO A 581 -3.75 7.73 -19.11
CA PRO A 581 -2.42 8.32 -19.09
C PRO A 581 -1.46 7.65 -18.09
N ARG A 582 -2.00 6.91 -17.12
CA ARG A 582 -1.24 6.21 -16.06
C ARG A 582 -1.10 4.71 -16.28
N LEU A 583 -1.62 4.19 -17.39
CA LEU A 583 -1.64 2.77 -17.65
C LEU A 583 -0.22 2.22 -17.81
N GLU A 584 0.14 1.28 -16.94
CA GLU A 584 1.43 0.58 -16.92
C GLU A 584 1.28 -0.87 -17.38
N THR A 585 0.12 -1.49 -17.12
CA THR A 585 -0.11 -2.91 -17.36
C THR A 585 -1.46 -3.16 -18.05
N LEU A 586 -1.44 -3.84 -19.20
CA LEU A 586 -2.65 -4.23 -19.94
C LEU A 586 -2.70 -5.74 -20.16
N PHE A 587 -3.66 -6.41 -19.53
CA PHE A 587 -3.89 -7.84 -19.69
C PHE A 587 -5.03 -8.12 -20.68
N LEU A 588 -4.72 -8.75 -21.81
CA LEU A 588 -5.67 -9.15 -22.86
C LEU A 588 -5.66 -10.67 -23.13
N ARG A 589 -4.97 -11.44 -22.29
CA ARG A 589 -4.76 -12.87 -22.48
C ARG A 589 -6.05 -13.67 -22.57
N GLY A 590 -6.10 -14.71 -23.40
CA GLY A 590 -7.21 -15.68 -23.39
C GLY A 590 -8.50 -15.13 -24.01
N ASN A 591 -8.39 -14.16 -24.92
CA ASN A 591 -9.49 -13.65 -25.70
C ASN A 591 -9.47 -14.26 -27.12
N LYS A 592 -10.28 -13.71 -28.04
CA LYS A 592 -10.38 -14.12 -29.45
C LYS A 592 -9.96 -12.99 -30.39
N ILE A 593 -8.99 -12.17 -29.94
CA ILE A 593 -8.51 -11.02 -30.71
C ILE A 593 -7.69 -11.56 -31.88
N GLY A 594 -8.04 -11.15 -33.10
CA GLY A 594 -7.33 -11.49 -34.33
C GLY A 594 -6.40 -10.37 -34.79
N ASP A 595 -5.98 -10.47 -36.05
CA ASP A 595 -5.03 -9.52 -36.65
C ASP A 595 -5.58 -8.09 -36.70
N GLU A 596 -6.88 -7.89 -36.96
CA GLU A 596 -7.46 -6.55 -37.08
C GLU A 596 -7.56 -5.83 -35.72
N GLY A 597 -7.92 -6.55 -34.66
CA GLY A 597 -7.89 -6.01 -33.30
C GLY A 597 -6.47 -5.68 -32.84
N CYS A 598 -5.51 -6.54 -33.16
CA CYS A 598 -4.09 -6.29 -32.86
C CYS A 598 -3.56 -5.06 -33.63
N LYS A 599 -3.91 -4.91 -34.92
CA LYS A 599 -3.57 -3.73 -35.73
C LYS A 599 -4.16 -2.45 -35.16
N ALA A 600 -5.40 -2.48 -34.69
CA ALA A 600 -6.04 -1.32 -34.05
C ALA A 600 -5.28 -0.89 -32.79
N LEU A 601 -4.92 -1.84 -31.92
CA LEU A 601 -4.09 -1.56 -30.72
C LEU A 601 -2.73 -1.00 -31.11
N ALA A 602 -2.05 -1.58 -32.10
CA ALA A 602 -0.77 -1.09 -32.59
C ALA A 602 -0.84 0.35 -33.14
N ALA A 603 -1.91 0.68 -33.86
CA ALA A 603 -2.16 2.02 -34.37
C ALA A 603 -2.35 3.04 -33.24
N ALA A 604 -3.16 2.70 -32.22
CA ALA A 604 -3.36 3.57 -31.07
C ALA A 604 -2.04 3.84 -30.31
N LEU A 605 -1.22 2.80 -30.07
CA LEU A 605 0.08 2.96 -29.42
C LEU A 605 1.03 3.85 -30.24
N LYS A 606 1.00 3.73 -31.57
CA LYS A 606 1.79 4.57 -32.49
C LYS A 606 1.38 6.04 -32.43
N GLU A 607 0.11 6.32 -32.18
CA GLU A 607 -0.41 7.68 -31.98
C GLU A 607 -0.13 8.25 -30.58
N GLY A 608 0.59 7.50 -29.73
CA GLY A 608 1.01 7.94 -28.40
C GLY A 608 0.08 7.52 -27.27
N ALA A 609 -0.85 6.59 -27.51
CA ALA A 609 -1.68 6.03 -26.47
C ALA A 609 -0.86 5.28 -25.40
N ALA A 610 -1.36 5.27 -24.15
CA ALA A 610 -0.76 4.58 -23.01
C ALA A 610 0.76 4.84 -22.84
N PRO A 611 1.19 6.08 -22.61
CA PRO A 611 2.60 6.48 -22.64
C PRO A 611 3.48 5.83 -21.56
N ARG A 612 2.87 5.28 -20.51
CA ARG A 612 3.56 4.60 -19.40
C ARG A 612 3.48 3.07 -19.48
N LEU A 613 2.93 2.51 -20.57
CA LEU A 613 2.70 1.07 -20.67
C LEU A 613 4.03 0.32 -20.61
N GLU A 614 4.23 -0.42 -19.53
CA GLU A 614 5.42 -1.26 -19.30
C GLU A 614 5.18 -2.71 -19.72
N TYR A 615 3.93 -3.17 -19.67
CA TYR A 615 3.56 -4.54 -19.96
C TYR A 615 2.23 -4.66 -20.73
N LEU A 616 2.25 -5.47 -21.79
CA LEU A 616 1.11 -5.85 -22.62
C LEU A 616 1.08 -7.38 -22.74
N ASP A 617 -0.04 -8.00 -22.37
CA ASP A 617 -0.24 -9.45 -22.48
C ASP A 617 -1.34 -9.77 -23.50
N PRO A 618 -1.01 -9.93 -24.78
CA PRO A 618 -1.96 -10.32 -25.81
C PRO A 618 -1.93 -11.84 -26.09
N TYR A 619 -1.29 -12.66 -25.25
CA TYR A 619 -1.14 -14.10 -25.49
C TYR A 619 -2.46 -14.86 -25.44
N ASP A 620 -2.49 -16.11 -25.90
CA ASP A 620 -3.71 -16.94 -25.96
C ASP A 620 -4.88 -16.21 -26.67
N ASN A 621 -4.57 -15.55 -27.78
CA ASN A 621 -5.52 -14.91 -28.70
C ASN A 621 -5.36 -15.53 -30.11
N GLU A 622 -6.16 -15.06 -31.06
CA GLU A 622 -6.18 -15.53 -32.47
C GLU A 622 -5.29 -14.64 -33.38
N ILE A 623 -4.23 -14.02 -32.81
CA ILE A 623 -3.30 -13.12 -33.51
C ILE A 623 -2.29 -13.93 -34.32
N ASN A 624 -2.24 -13.70 -35.63
CA ASN A 624 -1.33 -14.35 -36.56
C ASN A 624 -0.19 -13.38 -36.97
N ASP A 625 0.58 -13.77 -37.99
CA ASP A 625 1.75 -13.04 -38.45
C ASP A 625 1.49 -11.56 -38.76
N GLU A 626 0.33 -11.22 -39.34
CA GLU A 626 0.04 -9.83 -39.72
C GLU A 626 -0.22 -8.93 -38.52
N GLY A 627 -0.92 -9.43 -37.49
CA GLY A 627 -1.09 -8.70 -36.23
C GLY A 627 0.24 -8.49 -35.50
N TRP A 628 1.05 -9.55 -35.37
CA TRP A 628 2.36 -9.46 -34.72
C TRP A 628 3.32 -8.53 -35.46
N LYS A 629 3.32 -8.55 -36.80
CA LYS A 629 4.11 -7.60 -37.61
C LYS A 629 3.69 -6.16 -37.36
N ALA A 630 2.38 -5.88 -37.28
CA ALA A 630 1.88 -4.53 -37.03
C ALA A 630 2.31 -4.01 -35.65
N LEU A 631 2.16 -4.84 -34.61
CA LEU A 631 2.59 -4.49 -33.26
C LEU A 631 4.11 -4.27 -33.19
N ALA A 632 4.90 -5.19 -33.77
CA ALA A 632 6.36 -5.06 -33.81
C ALA A 632 6.82 -3.80 -34.57
N ALA A 633 6.15 -3.45 -35.67
CA ALA A 633 6.44 -2.23 -36.43
C ALA A 633 6.16 -0.97 -35.60
N ALA A 634 5.01 -0.90 -34.92
CA ALA A 634 4.67 0.23 -34.05
C ALA A 634 5.72 0.43 -32.95
N LEU A 635 6.10 -0.64 -32.25
CA LEU A 635 7.11 -0.58 -31.19
C LEU A 635 8.49 -0.16 -31.71
N LYS A 636 8.89 -0.65 -32.89
CA LYS A 636 10.15 -0.26 -33.53
C LYS A 636 10.19 1.22 -33.91
N GLU A 637 9.04 1.81 -34.23
CA GLU A 637 8.88 3.23 -34.53
C GLU A 637 8.75 4.12 -33.27
N GLY A 638 8.89 3.54 -32.07
CA GLY A 638 8.91 4.28 -30.80
C GLY A 638 7.57 4.36 -30.08
N ALA A 639 6.56 3.60 -30.50
CA ALA A 639 5.31 3.44 -29.75
C ALA A 639 5.58 2.79 -28.39
N ALA A 640 4.83 3.20 -27.35
CA ALA A 640 4.95 2.66 -25.98
C ALA A 640 6.41 2.54 -25.49
N PRO A 641 7.13 3.66 -25.30
CA PRO A 641 8.58 3.66 -25.05
C PRO A 641 9.00 2.95 -23.76
N SER A 642 8.09 2.79 -22.81
CA SER A 642 8.32 2.08 -21.54
C SER A 642 8.13 0.56 -21.64
N LEU A 643 7.64 0.03 -22.77
CA LEU A 643 7.29 -1.38 -22.93
C LEU A 643 8.57 -2.24 -22.95
N LYS A 644 8.70 -3.15 -21.98
CA LYS A 644 9.89 -4.00 -21.82
C LYS A 644 9.65 -5.36 -22.48
N ALA A 645 10.60 -5.83 -23.29
CA ALA A 645 10.64 -7.23 -23.72
C ALA A 645 10.85 -8.12 -22.48
N ARG A 646 9.95 -9.07 -22.22
CA ARG A 646 10.02 -9.98 -21.06
C ARG A 646 9.59 -11.39 -21.47
N ASP A 647 10.35 -12.38 -21.01
CA ASP A 647 10.04 -13.81 -21.20
C ASP A 647 8.90 -14.31 -20.29
N ALA A 648 8.42 -13.48 -19.35
CA ALA A 648 7.37 -13.81 -18.39
C ALA A 648 6.55 -12.56 -17.96
N PRO A 649 5.25 -12.73 -17.60
CA PRO A 649 4.44 -11.64 -17.05
C PRO A 649 5.06 -11.03 -15.78
N PRO A 650 4.90 -9.72 -15.52
CA PRO A 650 5.17 -9.13 -14.20
C PRO A 650 4.33 -9.86 -13.15
N ARG A 651 4.91 -10.18 -12.00
CA ARG A 651 4.23 -10.91 -10.91
C ARG A 651 3.30 -10.00 -10.10
N HIS A 652 2.37 -9.33 -10.75
CA HIS A 652 1.15 -8.83 -10.11
C HIS A 652 0.01 -9.78 -10.51
N THR A 653 -0.48 -10.53 -9.52
CA THR A 653 -1.40 -11.68 -9.60
C THR A 653 -0.98 -12.88 -10.45
N PRO A 654 -0.82 -14.08 -9.88
CA PRO A 654 -1.34 -15.26 -10.54
C PRO A 654 -2.88 -15.15 -10.53
N LEU A 655 -3.51 -15.16 -11.70
CA LEU A 655 -4.88 -15.70 -11.78
C LEU A 655 -4.86 -17.08 -11.08
N PRO A 656 -5.87 -17.43 -10.26
CA PRO A 656 -5.98 -18.79 -9.76
C PRO A 656 -5.98 -19.70 -10.99
N ARG A 657 -4.92 -20.51 -11.12
CA ARG A 657 -4.88 -21.54 -12.15
C ARG A 657 -6.10 -22.43 -11.89
N PRO A 658 -6.91 -22.82 -12.89
CA PRO A 658 -7.68 -24.03 -12.74
C PRO A 658 -6.65 -25.13 -12.46
N MET A 659 -6.67 -25.68 -11.25
CA MET A 659 -5.95 -26.91 -10.95
C MET A 659 -6.55 -27.99 -11.86
N LEU A 660 -5.98 -28.15 -13.05
CA LEU A 660 -6.02 -29.44 -13.73
C LEU A 660 -5.28 -30.38 -12.79
N ILE A 661 -6.06 -31.15 -12.03
CA ILE A 661 -5.59 -32.31 -11.30
C ILE A 661 -4.89 -33.19 -12.34
N ALA A 662 -3.56 -33.14 -12.36
CA ALA A 662 -2.79 -34.13 -13.06
C ALA A 662 -3.14 -35.48 -12.41
N PRO A 663 -3.57 -36.51 -13.18
CA PRO A 663 -3.74 -37.82 -12.62
C PRO A 663 -2.38 -38.31 -12.08
N PRO A 664 -2.36 -39.14 -11.04
CA PRO A 664 -1.12 -39.59 -10.43
C PRO A 664 -0.26 -40.32 -11.47
N LEU A 665 1.04 -40.03 -11.42
CA LEU A 665 2.11 -40.68 -12.20
C LEU A 665 1.88 -42.19 -12.30
N ALA A 666 1.43 -42.62 -13.48
CA ALA A 666 1.53 -44.00 -13.93
C ALA A 666 2.40 -44.00 -15.19
N GLU A 667 3.59 -44.58 -15.03
CA GLU A 667 4.50 -45.15 -16.02
C GLU A 667 4.62 -44.43 -17.38
N GLN A 668 5.70 -43.65 -17.52
CA GLN A 668 6.22 -43.24 -18.82
C GLN A 668 6.79 -44.47 -19.55
N PRO A 669 6.49 -44.68 -20.86
CA PRO A 669 7.41 -45.40 -21.73
C PRO A 669 8.44 -44.42 -22.30
N GLU A 670 9.70 -44.84 -22.20
CA GLU A 670 10.89 -44.19 -22.74
C GLU A 670 10.72 -43.74 -24.20
N LEU A 671 11.16 -42.52 -24.51
CA LEU A 671 11.62 -42.18 -25.85
C LEU A 671 13.02 -41.53 -25.74
N VAL A 672 13.96 -42.29 -26.27
CA VAL A 672 15.38 -42.00 -26.50
C VAL A 672 15.53 -41.35 -27.90
N PRO A 673 16.60 -40.60 -28.16
CA PRO A 673 17.03 -39.33 -27.59
C PRO A 673 16.59 -38.10 -28.43
#